data_AF-A0A163KUZ4-F1
#
_entry.id   AF-A0A163KUZ4-F1
#
_cell.length_a   1.000
_cell.length_b   1.000
_cell.length_c   1.000
_cell.angle_alpha   90.00
_cell.angle_beta   90.00
_cell.angle_gamma   90.00
#
_symmetry.space_group_name_H-M   'P 1'
#
loop_
_entity.id
_entity.type
_entity.pdbx_description
1 polymer ?
#
loop_
_entity_poly.entity_id
_entity_poly.type
_entity_poly.pdbx_seq_one_letter_code
_entity_poly.pdbx_strand_id
1 'polypeptide(L)'
;MTLSYLVAAVGGNGTVVGEPHDPIGTPTLTWINVAIAGCFILFNCVVSFFLDLKLEKSLIIAAVRCLVQLTIMGYILEDVFRSENPFVVMAMTIVLVILGAYETVYNKSKQSYNGMFLSVLMSTACSTLLIGIIGTKWAMDETPFWAPQTFIPTIGMLLGNLLSGMAVALSSCLGSVSSNKEQMETYLAFGASRWEAGQSIAVEAIRLAMLPTINQMSVIGLISIPGMMSGSILGGAPIMNAVRYQQIIMFMISAATAMGVLGAVIFCIQVMIDGHDRLRPERILNGRPSIFGQRIRKWIMNHYRQVVTSRENAHQAFKRGEIIVNGQVSEETRILQEDDRVEIHYNKTQEQLMKLKDVVLDIGYQDDQLAIIWKEPGMNFNLVEQAARYQFTLEQVWFPYVLQKAASGWLLMAKTSDAKEKLNTRYRNDEIRLGMIVLCHGHFPSTISDTEDTDDTEAAPLDDTEETETDLEKESAPTPKSSTLFRSFDVTSVTRSNNADSISTVALDLHTPWGSASVRRFFFHHGHPIIGNSAATRPIKTHRDKGLYMTLHSLVMDTLNDDGKIQLHRPEPEKFKLIRDREHRFWQRACDRRLEELTQAGLEGGQHVESYGKEPLAYILGEKMFYGHRFEIDKTCLIPRPSTETLVDAALAVAPRQRILDLGTGCGNLLLSILAHTPDAQGWGVDISSGALDKATANRDRLDLTDRAHFVLKDMALLTLDDLGDCPVDLIVCNPPYLATPSDQQRAATQQDLALAFEPSEALYAGDDGLAWYVALNDLAARWLAPRGKVVLECGKGMIDRIKVIWAPHWVVVETRKDKQGWDRSLVLERAV
;
A
#
# COMPACT_ATOMS: atom_id res chain seq x y z
N MET A 1 0.27 -17.28 29.12
CA MET A 1 -0.23 -18.48 29.84
C MET A 1 -0.93 -18.02 31.10
N THR A 2 -2.19 -18.28 31.40
CA THR A 2 -3.28 -19.01 30.72
C THR A 2 -4.51 -18.71 31.56
N LEU A 3 -5.51 -17.99 31.02
CA LEU A 3 -6.78 -17.74 31.70
C LEU A 3 -7.72 -18.89 31.34
N SER A 4 -7.67 -19.96 32.14
CA SER A 4 -8.42 -21.20 31.90
C SER A 4 -9.07 -21.70 33.19
N TYR A 5 -9.87 -20.89 33.87
CA TYR A 5 -10.72 -21.39 34.98
C TYR A 5 -11.93 -20.48 35.19
N LEU A 6 -12.96 -20.63 34.35
CA LEU A 6 -14.33 -20.25 34.75
C LEU A 6 -15.39 -20.99 33.90
N VAL A 7 -15.29 -22.32 33.86
CA VAL A 7 -16.37 -23.22 33.42
C VAL A 7 -16.38 -24.40 34.39
N ALA A 8 -17.18 -24.31 35.46
CA ALA A 8 -17.70 -25.46 36.20
C ALA A 8 -18.72 -24.98 37.25
N ALA A 9 -19.81 -25.74 37.35
CA ALA A 9 -20.86 -25.73 38.38
C ALA A 9 -21.99 -24.69 38.25
N VAL A 10 -23.09 -25.10 37.60
CA VAL A 10 -24.29 -25.57 38.32
C VAL A 10 -24.93 -26.67 37.47
N GLY A 11 -24.93 -27.90 37.99
CA GLY A 11 -25.50 -29.08 37.34
C GLY A 11 -26.96 -29.33 37.73
N GLY A 12 -27.58 -30.25 36.98
CA GLY A 12 -28.87 -30.84 37.32
C GLY A 12 -29.16 -32.03 36.41
N ASN A 13 -28.71 -33.22 36.81
CA ASN A 13 -29.18 -34.49 36.25
C ASN A 13 -30.65 -34.68 36.65
N GLY A 14 -31.55 -34.65 35.66
CA GLY A 14 -32.96 -34.97 35.81
C GLY A 14 -33.42 -35.77 34.60
N THR A 15 -33.68 -37.05 34.85
CA THR A 15 -34.51 -38.00 34.09
C THR A 15 -35.07 -37.53 32.74
N VAL A 16 -34.59 -38.18 31.68
CA VAL A 16 -35.17 -38.19 30.32
C VAL A 16 -36.65 -38.60 30.41
N VAL A 17 -37.54 -37.63 30.29
CA VAL A 17 -38.93 -37.84 29.90
C VAL A 17 -39.01 -37.37 28.46
N GLY A 18 -39.35 -38.29 27.56
CA GLY A 18 -39.27 -38.10 26.12
C GLY A 18 -40.10 -36.91 25.62
N GLU A 19 -39.43 -35.96 25.00
CA GLU A 19 -40.04 -35.07 24.03
C GLU A 19 -40.27 -35.85 22.72
N PRO A 20 -41.33 -35.54 21.95
CA PRO A 20 -41.75 -36.36 20.82
C PRO A 20 -40.67 -36.36 19.75
N HIS A 21 -40.36 -37.53 19.21
CA HIS A 21 -39.52 -37.68 18.02
C HIS A 21 -40.06 -36.80 16.88
N ASP A 22 -39.35 -35.71 16.60
CA ASP A 22 -39.52 -34.92 15.40
C ASP A 22 -39.07 -35.80 14.21
N PRO A 23 -39.93 -36.09 13.21
CA PRO A 23 -39.68 -37.11 12.19
C PRO A 23 -38.56 -36.78 11.20
N ILE A 24 -37.94 -35.61 11.34
CA ILE A 24 -36.81 -35.14 10.53
C ILE A 24 -35.71 -34.83 11.53
N GLY A 25 -34.60 -35.58 11.49
CA GLY A 25 -33.46 -35.41 12.41
C GLY A 25 -32.78 -34.05 12.27
N THR A 26 -33.42 -32.98 12.73
CA THR A 26 -32.88 -31.63 12.73
C THR A 26 -31.83 -31.53 13.84
N PRO A 27 -30.60 -31.11 13.52
CA PRO A 27 -29.54 -31.01 14.53
C PRO A 27 -29.89 -29.92 15.55
N THR A 28 -29.82 -30.25 16.84
CA THR A 28 -30.01 -29.29 17.94
C THR A 28 -28.88 -28.26 17.94
N LEU A 29 -29.16 -27.03 17.51
CA LEU A 29 -28.18 -25.94 17.42
C LEU A 29 -27.95 -25.31 18.80
N THR A 30 -26.67 -25.09 19.16
CA THR A 30 -26.27 -24.45 20.42
C THR A 30 -25.67 -23.06 20.19
N TRP A 31 -25.52 -22.27 21.26
CA TRP A 31 -24.82 -20.97 21.21
C TRP A 31 -23.37 -21.07 20.70
N ILE A 32 -22.73 -22.23 20.84
CA ILE A 32 -21.40 -22.49 20.29
C ILE A 32 -21.44 -22.46 18.76
N ASN A 33 -22.48 -23.02 18.12
CA ASN A 33 -22.63 -22.99 16.68
C ASN A 33 -22.78 -21.55 16.16
N VAL A 34 -23.51 -20.71 16.89
CA VAL A 34 -23.65 -19.28 16.58
C VAL A 34 -22.30 -18.55 16.71
N ALA A 35 -21.51 -18.86 17.75
CA ALA A 35 -20.17 -18.28 17.93
C ALA A 35 -19.19 -18.70 16.81
N ILE A 36 -19.24 -19.96 16.38
CA ILE A 36 -18.46 -20.47 15.24
C ILE A 36 -18.82 -19.69 13.96
N ALA A 37 -20.11 -19.53 13.66
CA ALA A 37 -20.55 -18.73 12.51
C ALA A 37 -20.11 -17.25 12.63
N GLY A 38 -20.15 -16.69 13.84
CA GLY A 38 -19.65 -15.34 14.13
C GLY A 38 -18.16 -15.14 13.81
N CYS A 39 -17.34 -16.20 13.87
CA CYS A 39 -15.92 -16.10 13.52
C CYS A 39 -15.68 -15.75 12.05
N PHE A 40 -16.61 -16.05 11.14
CA PHE A 40 -16.49 -15.62 9.73
C PHE A 40 -16.55 -14.10 9.58
N ILE A 41 -17.17 -13.38 10.52
CA ILE A 41 -17.18 -11.91 10.53
C ILE A 41 -15.79 -11.37 10.91
N LEU A 42 -15.03 -12.09 11.75
CA LEU A 42 -13.65 -11.72 12.07
C LEU A 42 -12.75 -11.79 10.84
N PHE A 43 -12.95 -12.79 9.98
CA PHE A 43 -12.26 -12.87 8.69
C PHE A 43 -12.53 -11.62 7.84
N ASN A 44 -13.79 -11.19 7.72
CA ASN A 44 -14.13 -9.95 7.00
C ASN A 44 -13.48 -8.70 7.64
N CYS A 45 -13.36 -8.66 8.96
CA CYS A 45 -12.66 -7.57 9.65
C CYS A 45 -11.15 -7.58 9.34
N VAL A 46 -10.53 -8.76 9.27
CA VAL A 46 -9.12 -8.93 8.89
C VAL A 46 -8.90 -8.47 7.44
N VAL A 47 -9.79 -8.86 6.51
CA VAL A 47 -9.74 -8.39 5.12
C VAL A 47 -9.91 -6.87 5.04
N SER A 48 -10.89 -6.31 5.77
CA SER A 48 -11.10 -4.86 5.86
C SER A 48 -9.87 -4.13 6.36
N PHE A 49 -9.17 -4.70 7.35
CA PHE A 49 -7.93 -4.13 7.90
C PHE A 49 -6.78 -4.19 6.90
N PHE A 50 -6.61 -5.30 6.17
CA PHE A 50 -5.57 -5.45 5.16
C PHE A 50 -5.79 -4.55 3.94
N LEU A 51 -7.05 -4.27 3.58
CA LEU A 51 -7.44 -3.45 2.45
C LEU A 51 -7.75 -1.97 2.81
N ASP A 52 -7.56 -1.56 4.07
CA ASP A 52 -7.88 -0.22 4.62
C ASP A 52 -9.31 0.27 4.29
N LEU A 53 -10.29 -0.64 4.33
CA LEU A 53 -11.70 -0.32 3.99
C LEU A 53 -12.42 0.43 5.12
N LYS A 54 -11.88 0.41 6.35
CA LYS A 54 -12.45 1.04 7.56
C LYS A 54 -13.85 0.54 7.92
N LEU A 55 -14.17 -0.71 7.57
CA LEU A 55 -15.45 -1.36 7.84
C LEU A 55 -15.45 -2.21 9.11
N GLU A 56 -14.29 -2.46 9.72
CA GLU A 56 -14.16 -3.38 10.86
C GLU A 56 -15.09 -3.01 12.03
N LYS A 57 -15.15 -1.73 12.41
CA LYS A 57 -16.03 -1.27 13.49
C LYS A 57 -17.51 -1.37 13.11
N SER A 58 -17.87 -1.05 11.87
CA SER A 58 -19.27 -1.10 11.44
C SER A 58 -19.78 -2.55 11.32
N LEU A 59 -18.94 -3.47 10.85
CA LEU A 59 -19.27 -4.90 10.76
C LEU A 59 -19.47 -5.54 12.13
N ILE A 60 -18.59 -5.27 13.10
CA ILE A 60 -18.73 -5.81 14.46
C ILE A 60 -19.99 -5.26 15.13
N ILE A 61 -20.24 -3.95 15.03
CA ILE A 61 -21.44 -3.34 15.60
C ILE A 61 -22.71 -3.95 14.96
N ALA A 62 -22.71 -4.14 13.63
CA ALA A 62 -23.83 -4.77 12.93
C ALA A 62 -24.04 -6.23 13.37
N ALA A 63 -22.96 -7.00 13.56
CA ALA A 63 -23.01 -8.38 14.00
C ALA A 63 -23.60 -8.53 15.42
N VAL A 64 -23.11 -7.74 16.38
CA VAL A 64 -23.61 -7.73 17.76
C VAL A 64 -25.07 -7.28 17.78
N ARG A 65 -25.40 -6.22 17.03
CA ARG A 65 -26.79 -5.76 16.90
C ARG A 65 -27.69 -6.86 16.35
N CYS A 66 -27.26 -7.59 15.32
CA CYS A 66 -27.99 -8.71 14.74
C CYS A 66 -28.27 -9.81 15.77
N LEU A 67 -27.24 -10.24 16.51
CA LEU A 67 -27.36 -11.27 17.54
C LEU A 67 -28.37 -10.88 18.63
N VAL A 68 -28.24 -9.67 19.17
CA VAL A 68 -29.12 -9.17 20.23
C VAL A 68 -30.55 -9.01 19.71
N GLN A 69 -30.72 -8.41 18.53
CA GLN A 69 -32.05 -8.16 17.95
C GLN A 69 -32.80 -9.45 17.63
N LEU A 70 -32.15 -10.45 17.02
CA LEU A 70 -32.78 -11.73 16.71
C LEU A 70 -33.13 -12.50 17.99
N THR A 71 -32.28 -12.46 19.01
CA THR A 71 -32.56 -13.10 20.30
C THR A 71 -33.77 -12.47 21.00
N ILE A 72 -33.82 -11.13 21.06
CA ILE A 72 -34.97 -10.39 21.61
C ILE A 72 -36.25 -10.70 20.82
N MET A 73 -36.16 -10.68 19.49
CA MET A 73 -37.30 -10.98 18.62
C MET A 73 -37.82 -12.40 18.85
N GLY A 74 -36.95 -13.39 19.06
CA GLY A 74 -37.34 -14.77 19.39
C GLY A 74 -38.23 -14.84 20.63
N TYR A 75 -37.83 -14.17 21.72
CA TYR A 75 -38.64 -14.11 22.95
C TYR A 75 -39.97 -13.37 22.75
N ILE A 76 -39.95 -12.22 22.06
CA ILE A 76 -41.17 -11.42 21.83
C ILE A 76 -42.18 -12.18 20.96
N LEU A 77 -41.72 -12.85 19.90
CA LEU A 77 -42.62 -13.53 18.96
C LEU A 77 -43.36 -14.70 19.62
N GLU A 78 -42.73 -15.43 20.54
CA GLU A 78 -43.38 -16.53 21.25
C GLU A 78 -44.61 -16.04 22.04
N ASP A 79 -44.47 -14.95 22.78
CA ASP A 79 -45.56 -14.35 23.55
C ASP A 79 -46.65 -13.74 22.65
N VAL A 80 -46.25 -13.10 21.55
CA VAL A 80 -47.20 -12.52 20.58
C VAL A 80 -48.01 -13.61 19.89
N PHE A 81 -47.39 -14.73 19.53
CA PHE A 81 -48.08 -15.86 18.89
C PHE A 81 -49.07 -16.54 19.85
N ARG A 82 -48.76 -16.61 21.15
CA ARG A 82 -49.69 -17.13 22.18
C ARG A 82 -50.88 -16.22 22.45
N SER A 83 -50.75 -14.91 22.20
CA SER A 83 -51.78 -13.94 22.57
C SER A 83 -53.07 -14.03 21.73
N GLU A 84 -52.98 -14.57 20.50
CA GLU A 84 -54.08 -14.64 19.50
C GLU A 84 -54.94 -13.36 19.39
N ASN A 85 -54.38 -12.20 19.72
CA ASN A 85 -55.12 -10.95 19.83
C ASN A 85 -54.78 -9.99 18.67
N PRO A 86 -55.76 -9.55 17.87
CA PRO A 86 -55.51 -8.66 16.73
C PRO A 86 -54.88 -7.32 17.13
N PHE A 87 -55.18 -6.79 18.32
CA PHE A 87 -54.60 -5.53 18.78
C PHE A 87 -53.10 -5.65 19.05
N VAL A 88 -52.65 -6.80 19.58
CA VAL A 88 -51.23 -7.06 19.84
C VAL A 88 -50.47 -7.19 18.53
N VAL A 89 -51.02 -7.93 17.56
CA VAL A 89 -50.44 -8.07 16.22
C VAL A 89 -50.32 -6.71 15.53
N MET A 90 -51.39 -5.91 15.53
CA MET A 90 -51.37 -4.58 14.91
C MET A 90 -50.43 -3.60 15.63
N ALA A 91 -50.37 -3.64 16.97
CA ALA A 91 -49.42 -2.84 17.73
C ALA A 91 -47.97 -3.20 17.37
N MET A 92 -47.65 -4.49 17.27
CA MET A 92 -46.33 -4.95 16.83
C MET A 92 -46.03 -4.50 15.40
N THR A 93 -46.99 -4.62 14.48
CA THR A 93 -46.85 -4.12 13.10
C THR A 93 -46.54 -2.62 13.07
N ILE A 94 -47.23 -1.80 13.86
CA ILE A 94 -46.96 -0.35 13.96
C ILE A 94 -45.53 -0.10 14.47
N VAL A 95 -45.09 -0.84 15.49
CA VAL A 95 -43.71 -0.75 16.01
C VAL A 95 -42.70 -1.09 14.92
N LEU A 96 -42.90 -2.18 14.16
CA LEU A 96 -42.01 -2.56 13.06
C LEU A 96 -41.94 -1.50 11.96
N VAL A 97 -43.08 -0.89 11.61
CA VAL A 97 -43.15 0.20 10.61
C VAL A 97 -42.40 1.44 11.11
N ILE A 98 -42.56 1.82 12.39
CA ILE A 98 -41.85 2.96 13.00
C ILE A 98 -40.34 2.71 13.02
N LEU A 99 -39.91 1.52 13.47
CA LEU A 99 -38.49 1.14 13.49
C LEU A 99 -37.91 1.11 12.08
N GLY A 100 -38.67 0.65 11.09
CA GLY A 100 -38.28 0.69 9.69
C GLY A 100 -38.07 2.12 9.17
N ALA A 101 -39.03 3.00 9.39
CA ALA A 101 -38.91 4.40 8.99
C ALA A 101 -37.71 5.08 9.68
N TYR A 102 -37.51 4.78 10.97
CA TYR A 102 -36.37 5.26 11.75
C TYR A 102 -35.03 4.81 11.13
N GLU A 103 -34.88 3.51 10.86
CA GLU A 103 -33.66 2.95 10.31
C GLU A 103 -33.32 3.54 8.93
N THR A 104 -34.34 3.74 8.08
CA THR A 104 -34.17 4.37 6.76
C THR A 104 -33.61 5.78 6.87
N VAL A 105 -34.22 6.61 7.71
CA VAL A 105 -33.92 8.05 7.77
C VAL A 105 -32.65 8.34 8.56
N TYR A 106 -32.48 7.72 9.73
CA TYR A 106 -31.40 8.09 10.66
C TYR A 106 -30.13 7.26 10.48
N ASN A 107 -30.24 6.02 10.01
CA ASN A 107 -29.09 5.10 9.94
C ASN A 107 -28.61 4.84 8.51
N LYS A 108 -29.51 4.76 7.52
CA LYS A 108 -29.14 4.49 6.12
C LYS A 108 -28.96 5.75 5.27
N SER A 109 -29.74 6.81 5.50
CA SER A 109 -29.65 8.01 4.67
C SER A 109 -28.46 8.91 5.02
N LYS A 110 -27.67 9.31 4.02
CA LYS A 110 -26.55 10.26 4.19
C LYS A 110 -26.98 11.72 4.11
N GLN A 111 -28.04 11.99 3.35
CA GLN A 111 -28.67 13.28 3.17
C GLN A 111 -30.09 13.21 3.72
N SER A 112 -30.62 14.31 4.25
CA SER A 112 -31.97 14.34 4.80
C SER A 112 -32.63 15.70 4.60
N TYR A 113 -33.93 15.78 4.83
CA TYR A 113 -34.69 17.03 4.85
C TYR A 113 -35.65 17.05 6.03
N ASN A 114 -36.10 18.25 6.42
CA ASN A 114 -37.04 18.39 7.53
C ASN A 114 -38.38 17.72 7.19
N GLY A 115 -38.83 16.81 8.07
CA GLY A 115 -40.04 16.01 7.85
C GLY A 115 -39.83 14.68 7.10
N MET A 116 -38.58 14.31 6.76
CA MET A 116 -38.26 13.06 6.06
C MET A 116 -38.75 11.82 6.83
N PHE A 117 -38.67 11.81 8.17
CA PHE A 117 -39.20 10.71 8.98
C PHE A 117 -40.69 10.49 8.77
N LEU A 118 -41.49 11.56 8.79
CA LEU A 118 -42.94 11.46 8.62
C LEU A 118 -43.30 11.02 7.19
N SER A 119 -42.64 11.54 6.16
CA SER A 119 -42.91 11.11 4.79
C SER A 119 -42.57 9.63 4.58
N VAL A 120 -41.41 9.18 5.08
CA VAL A 120 -41.02 7.76 4.98
C VAL A 120 -41.96 6.88 5.79
N LEU A 121 -42.36 7.31 6.99
CA LEU A 121 -43.30 6.58 7.84
C LEU A 121 -44.65 6.39 7.12
N MET A 122 -45.21 7.45 6.54
CA MET A 122 -46.50 7.39 5.86
C MET A 122 -46.44 6.54 4.59
N SER A 123 -45.39 6.68 3.76
CA SER A 123 -45.22 5.86 2.56
C SER A 123 -44.99 4.39 2.89
N THR A 124 -44.19 4.11 3.93
CA THR A 124 -43.92 2.75 4.40
C THR A 124 -45.17 2.12 4.99
N ALA A 125 -45.88 2.81 5.88
CA ALA A 125 -47.11 2.33 6.49
C ALA A 125 -48.19 2.03 5.44
N CYS A 126 -48.44 2.98 4.52
CA CYS A 126 -49.46 2.83 3.49
C CYS A 126 -49.16 1.63 2.58
N SER A 127 -47.94 1.51 2.06
CA SER A 127 -47.57 0.42 1.16
C SER A 127 -47.59 -0.95 1.85
N THR A 128 -46.95 -1.07 3.02
CA THR A 128 -46.80 -2.38 3.70
C THR A 128 -48.08 -2.88 4.33
N LEU A 129 -48.92 -2.00 4.91
CA LEU A 129 -50.21 -2.40 5.45
C LEU A 129 -51.20 -2.77 4.34
N LEU A 130 -51.26 -1.97 3.26
CA LEU A 130 -52.17 -2.25 2.15
C LEU A 130 -51.84 -3.59 1.50
N ILE A 131 -50.58 -3.80 1.10
CA ILE A 131 -50.14 -5.04 0.46
C ILE A 131 -50.15 -6.21 1.46
N GLY A 132 -49.77 -5.98 2.71
CA GLY A 132 -49.79 -7.01 3.75
C GLY A 132 -51.20 -7.54 4.03
N ILE A 133 -52.18 -6.65 4.23
CA ILE A 133 -53.57 -7.05 4.50
C ILE A 133 -54.21 -7.71 3.28
N ILE A 134 -54.06 -7.13 2.08
CA ILE A 134 -54.62 -7.72 0.85
C ILE A 134 -53.96 -9.06 0.55
N GLY A 135 -52.63 -9.14 0.63
CA GLY A 135 -51.87 -10.34 0.31
C GLY A 135 -52.15 -11.49 1.27
N THR A 136 -52.17 -11.24 2.58
CA THR A 136 -52.47 -12.30 3.55
C THR A 136 -53.92 -12.77 3.46
N LYS A 137 -54.88 -11.84 3.32
CA LYS A 137 -56.30 -12.20 3.22
C LYS A 137 -56.66 -12.91 1.92
N TRP A 138 -56.19 -12.42 0.77
CA TRP A 138 -56.66 -12.88 -0.54
C TRP A 138 -55.65 -13.71 -1.30
N ALA A 139 -54.35 -13.42 -1.20
CA ALA A 139 -53.34 -14.18 -1.93
C ALA A 139 -52.93 -15.45 -1.18
N MET A 140 -52.86 -15.38 0.15
CA MET A 140 -52.51 -16.52 1.01
C MET A 140 -53.74 -17.26 1.57
N ASP A 141 -54.95 -16.73 1.37
CA ASP A 141 -56.22 -17.31 1.85
C ASP A 141 -56.23 -17.60 3.37
N GLU A 142 -55.55 -16.75 4.16
CA GLU A 142 -55.46 -16.92 5.61
C GLU A 142 -56.67 -16.32 6.31
N THR A 143 -57.35 -17.12 7.14
CA THR A 143 -58.49 -16.70 7.96
C THR A 143 -58.25 -17.01 9.43
N PRO A 144 -58.11 -16.00 10.32
CA PRO A 144 -58.11 -14.56 10.05
C PRO A 144 -56.82 -14.08 9.37
N PHE A 145 -56.92 -13.02 8.56
CA PHE A 145 -55.77 -12.45 7.83
C PHE A 145 -54.62 -11.97 8.74
N TRP A 146 -54.92 -11.68 10.02
CA TRP A 146 -53.97 -11.21 11.02
C TRP A 146 -53.29 -12.37 11.79
N ALA A 147 -53.42 -13.62 11.33
CA ALA A 147 -52.75 -14.77 11.93
C ALA A 147 -51.27 -14.45 12.26
N PRO A 148 -50.87 -14.42 13.54
CA PRO A 148 -49.57 -13.87 13.96
C PRO A 148 -48.38 -14.53 13.25
N GLN A 149 -48.45 -15.84 13.06
CA GLN A 149 -47.41 -16.70 12.49
C GLN A 149 -47.15 -16.41 11.01
N THR A 150 -48.15 -15.92 10.28
CA THR A 150 -48.03 -15.60 8.84
C THR A 150 -47.92 -14.10 8.61
N PHE A 151 -48.73 -13.30 9.31
CA PHE A 151 -48.83 -11.85 9.10
C PHE A 151 -47.57 -11.09 9.56
N ILE A 152 -47.05 -11.36 10.76
CA ILE A 152 -45.89 -10.63 11.30
C ILE A 152 -44.62 -10.91 10.48
N PRO A 153 -44.25 -12.17 10.17
CA PRO A 153 -43.11 -12.44 9.28
C PRO A 153 -43.30 -11.85 7.89
N THR A 154 -44.52 -11.88 7.33
CA THR A 154 -44.82 -11.25 6.04
C THR A 154 -44.53 -9.76 6.07
N ILE A 155 -45.07 -9.03 7.04
CA ILE A 155 -44.78 -7.60 7.24
C ILE A 155 -43.27 -7.35 7.42
N GLY A 156 -42.59 -8.18 8.22
CA GLY A 156 -41.15 -8.07 8.44
C GLY A 156 -40.33 -8.20 7.15
N MET A 157 -40.67 -9.16 6.29
CA MET A 157 -40.00 -9.33 4.99
C MET A 157 -40.34 -8.19 4.01
N LEU A 158 -41.58 -7.72 3.98
CA LEU A 158 -41.97 -6.57 3.16
C LEU A 158 -41.18 -5.33 3.56
N LEU A 159 -41.12 -5.03 4.87
CA LEU A 159 -40.34 -3.94 5.42
C LEU A 159 -38.86 -4.09 5.08
N GLY A 160 -38.23 -5.23 5.38
CA GLY A 160 -36.78 -5.42 5.17
C GLY A 160 -36.31 -5.10 3.74
N ASN A 161 -37.08 -5.53 2.74
CA ASN A 161 -36.79 -5.23 1.33
C ASN A 161 -37.12 -3.78 0.97
N LEU A 162 -38.28 -3.27 1.39
CA LEU A 162 -38.67 -1.88 1.18
C LEU A 162 -37.64 -0.91 1.76
N LEU A 163 -37.09 -1.16 2.94
CA LEU A 163 -36.07 -0.32 3.59
C LEU A 163 -34.83 -0.12 2.73
N SER A 164 -34.38 -1.18 2.05
CA SER A 164 -33.19 -1.12 1.20
C SER A 164 -33.49 -0.36 -0.09
N GLY A 165 -34.64 -0.60 -0.72
CA GLY A 165 -35.10 0.18 -1.88
C GLY A 165 -35.31 1.66 -1.55
N MET A 166 -35.94 1.95 -0.41
CA MET A 166 -36.24 3.30 0.07
C MET A 166 -34.97 4.13 0.31
N ALA A 167 -33.96 3.54 0.95
CA ALA A 167 -32.69 4.21 1.18
C ALA A 167 -31.98 4.58 -0.14
N VAL A 168 -31.98 3.66 -1.12
CA VAL A 168 -31.41 3.92 -2.46
C VAL A 168 -32.20 5.00 -3.19
N ALA A 169 -33.53 4.91 -3.20
CA ALA A 169 -34.39 5.89 -3.87
C ALA A 169 -34.21 7.30 -3.34
N LEU A 170 -34.22 7.47 -2.01
CA LEU A 170 -34.09 8.78 -1.38
C LEU A 170 -32.69 9.36 -1.55
N SER A 171 -31.64 8.53 -1.42
CA SER A 171 -30.27 8.97 -1.67
C SER A 171 -30.04 9.36 -3.12
N SER A 172 -30.62 8.61 -4.07
CA SER A 172 -30.56 8.94 -5.49
C SER A 172 -31.33 10.22 -5.79
N CYS A 173 -32.56 10.36 -5.27
CA CYS A 173 -33.39 11.52 -5.51
C CYS A 173 -32.74 12.81 -4.97
N LEU A 174 -32.26 12.79 -3.71
CA LEU A 174 -31.61 13.95 -3.10
C LEU A 174 -30.29 14.30 -3.78
N GLY A 175 -29.50 13.29 -4.16
CA GLY A 175 -28.26 13.49 -4.91
C GLY A 175 -28.53 14.09 -6.30
N SER A 176 -29.49 13.54 -7.04
CA SER A 176 -29.85 14.02 -8.38
C SER A 176 -30.44 15.43 -8.38
N VAL A 177 -31.21 15.83 -7.36
CA VAL A 177 -31.68 17.21 -7.21
C VAL A 177 -30.51 18.18 -7.03
N SER A 178 -29.48 17.78 -6.27
CA SER A 178 -28.28 18.61 -6.09
C SER A 178 -27.44 18.70 -7.37
N SER A 179 -27.30 17.60 -8.12
CA SER A 179 -26.47 17.56 -9.34
C SER A 179 -27.15 18.19 -10.55
N ASN A 180 -28.48 18.08 -10.67
CA ASN A 180 -29.24 18.56 -11.83
C ASN A 180 -30.00 19.86 -11.55
N LYS A 181 -29.53 20.64 -10.57
CA LYS A 181 -30.20 21.87 -10.09
C LYS A 181 -30.54 22.83 -11.23
N GLU A 182 -29.56 23.12 -12.09
CA GLU A 182 -29.71 24.08 -13.21
C GLU A 182 -30.77 23.62 -14.22
N GLN A 183 -30.80 22.32 -14.51
CA GLN A 183 -31.77 21.74 -15.44
C GLN A 183 -33.20 21.82 -14.88
N MET A 184 -33.39 21.52 -13.60
CA MET A 184 -34.68 21.63 -12.93
C MET A 184 -35.17 23.09 -12.86
N GLU A 185 -34.28 24.02 -12.51
CA GLU A 185 -34.60 25.46 -12.51
C GLU A 185 -34.98 25.95 -13.91
N THR A 186 -34.34 25.44 -14.96
CA THR A 186 -34.68 25.72 -16.35
C THR A 186 -36.10 25.25 -16.68
N TYR A 187 -36.46 23.99 -16.36
CA TYR A 187 -37.82 23.48 -16.59
C TYR A 187 -38.89 24.31 -15.86
N LEU A 188 -38.65 24.64 -14.59
CA LEU A 188 -39.57 25.46 -13.80
C LEU A 188 -39.70 26.89 -14.35
N ALA A 189 -38.60 27.47 -14.85
CA ALA A 189 -38.61 28.79 -15.50
C ALA A 189 -39.42 28.81 -16.80
N PHE A 190 -39.48 27.69 -17.53
CA PHE A 190 -40.35 27.52 -18.69
C PHE A 190 -41.81 27.17 -18.34
N GLY A 191 -42.18 27.17 -17.05
CA GLY A 191 -43.54 26.92 -16.58
C GLY A 191 -43.90 25.44 -16.43
N ALA A 192 -42.92 24.54 -16.38
CA ALA A 192 -43.18 23.14 -16.07
C ALA A 192 -43.72 22.97 -14.64
N SER A 193 -44.67 22.07 -14.46
CA SER A 193 -45.20 21.71 -13.14
C SER A 193 -44.14 20.99 -12.27
N ARG A 194 -44.37 20.96 -10.96
CA ARG A 194 -43.52 20.24 -9.98
C ARG A 194 -43.27 18.78 -10.37
N TRP A 195 -44.27 18.14 -10.97
CA TRP A 195 -44.13 16.75 -11.42
C TRP A 195 -43.30 16.66 -12.70
N GLU A 196 -43.55 17.51 -13.69
CA GLU A 196 -42.80 17.51 -14.96
C GLU A 196 -41.31 17.81 -14.73
N ALA A 197 -40.99 18.78 -13.88
CA ALA A 197 -39.61 19.13 -13.53
C ALA A 197 -38.89 18.00 -12.74
N GLY A 198 -39.63 17.23 -11.94
CA GLY A 198 -39.09 16.15 -11.10
C GLY A 198 -39.17 14.75 -11.72
N GLN A 199 -39.89 14.56 -12.83
CA GLN A 199 -40.24 13.24 -13.35
C GLN A 199 -39.03 12.40 -13.73
N SER A 200 -38.04 12.99 -14.41
CA SER A 200 -36.82 12.28 -14.83
C SER A 200 -36.04 11.74 -13.63
N ILE A 201 -35.94 12.55 -12.57
CA ILE A 201 -35.29 12.17 -11.31
C ILE A 201 -36.10 11.10 -10.58
N ALA A 202 -37.42 11.23 -10.56
CA ALA A 202 -38.30 10.26 -9.92
C ALA A 202 -38.18 8.88 -10.57
N VAL A 203 -38.24 8.82 -11.90
CA VAL A 203 -38.17 7.58 -12.67
C VAL A 203 -36.84 6.87 -12.43
N GLU A 204 -35.72 7.61 -12.45
CA GLU A 204 -34.41 7.02 -12.24
C GLU A 204 -34.22 6.53 -10.80
N ALA A 205 -34.66 7.30 -9.81
CA ALA A 205 -34.62 6.89 -8.40
C ALA A 205 -35.45 5.61 -8.15
N ILE A 206 -36.66 5.53 -8.72
CA ILE A 206 -37.52 4.34 -8.61
C ILE A 206 -36.88 3.14 -9.31
N ARG A 207 -36.33 3.34 -10.52
CA ARG A 207 -35.64 2.28 -11.27
C ARG A 207 -34.50 1.69 -10.45
N LEU A 208 -33.60 2.54 -9.95
CA LEU A 208 -32.45 2.12 -9.15
C LEU A 208 -32.87 1.38 -7.88
N ALA A 209 -33.95 1.81 -7.23
CA ALA A 209 -34.48 1.16 -6.03
C ALA A 209 -35.10 -0.22 -6.30
N MET A 210 -35.64 -0.46 -7.50
CA MET A 210 -36.28 -1.72 -7.88
C MET A 210 -35.30 -2.77 -8.41
N LEU A 211 -34.10 -2.36 -8.85
CA LEU A 211 -33.08 -3.28 -9.39
C LEU A 211 -32.78 -4.47 -8.48
N PRO A 212 -32.57 -4.32 -7.15
CA PRO A 212 -32.32 -5.46 -6.27
C PRO A 212 -33.46 -6.47 -6.27
N THR A 213 -34.71 -6.00 -6.21
CA THR A 213 -35.91 -6.86 -6.19
C THR A 213 -36.07 -7.62 -7.50
N ILE A 214 -35.84 -6.95 -8.64
CA ILE A 214 -35.88 -7.57 -9.98
C ILE A 214 -34.79 -8.65 -10.09
N ASN A 215 -33.55 -8.32 -9.70
CA ASN A 215 -32.43 -9.26 -9.73
C ASN A 215 -32.63 -10.45 -8.79
N GLN A 216 -33.29 -10.24 -7.65
CA GLN A 216 -33.63 -11.33 -6.74
C GLN A 216 -34.69 -12.25 -7.36
N MET A 217 -35.73 -11.69 -7.99
CA MET A 217 -36.78 -12.48 -8.66
C MET A 217 -36.26 -13.29 -9.85
N SER A 218 -35.29 -12.79 -10.61
CA SER A 218 -34.74 -13.51 -11.77
C SER A 218 -33.88 -14.72 -11.38
N VAL A 219 -33.38 -14.76 -10.14
CA VAL A 219 -32.43 -15.76 -9.67
C VAL A 219 -33.06 -16.78 -8.70
N ILE A 220 -34.13 -16.39 -7.98
CA ILE A 220 -34.84 -17.27 -7.04
C ILE A 220 -35.37 -18.51 -7.74
N GLY A 221 -35.05 -19.69 -7.19
CA GLY A 221 -35.47 -20.99 -7.72
C GLY A 221 -34.54 -21.58 -8.78
N LEU A 222 -33.64 -20.78 -9.38
CA LEU A 222 -32.61 -21.27 -10.31
C LEU A 222 -31.24 -21.41 -9.63
N ILE A 223 -30.81 -20.40 -8.86
CA ILE A 223 -29.49 -20.39 -8.19
C ILE A 223 -29.65 -20.39 -6.66
N SER A 224 -30.71 -19.77 -6.14
CA SER A 224 -30.92 -19.64 -4.69
C SER A 224 -32.30 -20.14 -4.26
N ILE A 225 -32.33 -20.99 -3.23
CA ILE A 225 -33.55 -21.40 -2.54
C ILE A 225 -33.77 -20.44 -1.36
N PRO A 226 -34.88 -19.67 -1.33
CA PRO A 226 -35.14 -18.74 -0.24
C PRO A 226 -35.19 -19.39 1.14
N GLY A 227 -34.82 -18.64 2.18
CA GLY A 227 -34.70 -19.15 3.55
C GLY A 227 -36.01 -19.68 4.13
N MET A 228 -37.14 -18.99 3.90
CA MET A 228 -38.45 -19.47 4.38
C MET A 228 -38.91 -20.74 3.63
N MET A 229 -38.64 -20.82 2.32
CA MET A 229 -38.92 -22.02 1.53
C MET A 229 -38.06 -23.19 2.03
N SER A 230 -36.77 -22.98 2.29
CA SER A 230 -35.89 -24.00 2.88
C SER A 230 -36.35 -24.40 4.28
N GLY A 231 -36.75 -23.44 5.11
CA GLY A 231 -37.24 -23.68 6.47
C GLY A 231 -38.55 -24.49 6.50
N SER A 232 -39.50 -24.18 5.62
CA SER A 232 -40.75 -24.94 5.50
C SER A 232 -40.53 -26.35 4.93
N ILE A 233 -39.59 -26.52 4.00
CA ILE A 233 -39.16 -27.85 3.52
C ILE A 233 -38.52 -28.65 4.65
N LEU A 234 -37.59 -28.05 5.42
CA LEU A 234 -36.95 -28.70 6.57
C LEU A 234 -37.95 -29.01 7.70
N GLY A 235 -38.99 -28.18 7.85
CA GLY A 235 -40.09 -28.39 8.78
C GLY A 235 -41.18 -29.37 8.29
N GLY A 236 -40.95 -30.08 7.18
CA GLY A 236 -41.84 -31.15 6.70
C GLY A 236 -43.10 -30.69 5.96
N ALA A 237 -43.21 -29.40 5.61
CA ALA A 237 -44.35 -28.91 4.82
C ALA A 237 -44.28 -29.42 3.36
N PRO A 238 -45.44 -29.60 2.68
CA PRO A 238 -45.44 -29.97 1.26
C PRO A 238 -44.66 -28.95 0.41
N ILE A 239 -43.66 -29.43 -0.33
CA ILE A 239 -42.74 -28.59 -1.12
C ILE A 239 -43.50 -27.66 -2.06
N MET A 240 -44.56 -28.14 -2.72
CA MET A 240 -45.33 -27.33 -3.66
C MET A 240 -46.08 -26.17 -2.98
N ASN A 241 -46.49 -26.34 -1.72
CA ASN A 241 -47.10 -25.25 -0.96
C ASN A 241 -46.03 -24.20 -0.63
N ALA A 242 -44.85 -24.63 -0.17
CA ALA A 242 -43.73 -23.72 0.09
C ALA A 242 -43.33 -22.90 -1.15
N VAL A 243 -43.33 -23.51 -2.35
CA VAL A 243 -43.09 -22.82 -3.63
C VAL A 243 -44.14 -21.74 -3.89
N ARG A 244 -45.44 -22.07 -3.75
CA ARG A 244 -46.54 -21.11 -3.98
C ARG A 244 -46.49 -19.94 -3.01
N TYR A 245 -46.28 -20.20 -1.71
CA TYR A 245 -46.11 -19.15 -0.70
C TYR A 245 -44.92 -18.24 -1.05
N GLN A 246 -43.80 -18.81 -1.47
CA GLN A 246 -42.63 -18.02 -1.87
C GLN A 246 -42.91 -17.14 -3.09
N GLN A 247 -43.62 -17.64 -4.11
CA GLN A 247 -44.02 -16.84 -5.28
C GLN A 247 -44.91 -15.67 -4.89
N ILE A 248 -45.93 -15.92 -4.05
CA ILE A 248 -46.83 -14.88 -3.54
C ILE A 248 -46.04 -13.80 -2.78
N ILE A 249 -45.17 -14.21 -1.85
CA ILE A 249 -44.33 -13.29 -1.08
C ILE A 249 -43.44 -12.42 -1.99
N MET A 250 -42.84 -13.00 -3.04
CA MET A 250 -42.01 -12.22 -3.96
C MET A 250 -42.80 -11.15 -4.72
N PHE A 251 -44.02 -11.48 -5.17
CA PHE A 251 -44.90 -10.48 -5.80
C PHE A 251 -45.34 -9.40 -4.81
N MET A 252 -45.63 -9.78 -3.56
CA MET A 252 -45.96 -8.82 -2.51
C MET A 252 -44.77 -7.89 -2.19
N ILE A 253 -43.55 -8.43 -2.09
CA ILE A 253 -42.33 -7.63 -1.87
C ILE A 253 -42.14 -6.61 -3.01
N SER A 254 -42.29 -7.06 -4.26
CA SER A 254 -42.19 -6.18 -5.43
C SER A 254 -43.23 -5.06 -5.41
N ALA A 255 -44.50 -5.39 -5.17
CA ALA A 255 -45.58 -4.41 -5.10
C ALA A 255 -45.42 -3.41 -3.94
N ALA A 256 -45.09 -3.90 -2.74
CA ALA A 256 -44.87 -3.05 -1.56
C ALA A 256 -43.67 -2.12 -1.77
N THR A 257 -42.56 -2.63 -2.33
CA THR A 257 -41.36 -1.84 -2.62
C THR A 257 -41.65 -0.74 -3.62
N ALA A 258 -42.29 -1.07 -4.75
CA ALA A 258 -42.62 -0.10 -5.78
C ALA A 258 -43.53 1.01 -5.25
N MET A 259 -44.59 0.65 -4.52
CA MET A 259 -45.55 1.61 -3.98
C MET A 259 -44.96 2.48 -2.88
N GLY A 260 -44.18 1.90 -1.96
CA GLY A 260 -43.54 2.63 -0.88
C GLY A 260 -42.49 3.61 -1.39
N VAL A 261 -41.63 3.16 -2.31
CA VAL A 261 -40.61 4.00 -2.94
C VAL A 261 -41.24 5.14 -3.73
N LEU A 262 -42.26 4.85 -4.55
CA LEU A 262 -43.00 5.87 -5.31
C LEU A 262 -43.55 6.95 -4.39
N GLY A 263 -44.23 6.56 -3.30
CA GLY A 263 -44.78 7.50 -2.34
C GLY A 263 -43.71 8.41 -1.74
N ALA A 264 -42.59 7.85 -1.30
CA ALA A 264 -41.53 8.63 -0.66
C ALA A 264 -40.78 9.55 -1.63
N VAL A 265 -40.57 9.12 -2.88
CA VAL A 265 -39.96 9.95 -3.93
C VAL A 265 -40.89 11.11 -4.30
N ILE A 266 -42.20 10.89 -4.40
CA ILE A 266 -43.19 11.96 -4.62
C ILE A 266 -43.13 12.97 -3.47
N PHE A 267 -43.15 12.52 -2.21
CA PHE A 267 -43.01 13.42 -1.07
C PHE A 267 -41.69 14.18 -1.09
N CYS A 268 -40.58 13.52 -1.43
CA CYS A 268 -39.27 14.16 -1.55
C CYS A 268 -39.29 15.30 -2.58
N ILE A 269 -39.82 15.06 -3.78
CA ILE A 269 -39.95 16.07 -4.83
C ILE A 269 -40.85 17.23 -4.39
N GLN A 270 -41.97 16.94 -3.70
CA GLN A 270 -42.85 17.96 -3.14
C GLN A 270 -42.17 18.79 -2.04
N VAL A 271 -41.19 18.26 -1.31
CA VAL A 271 -40.44 19.06 -0.34
C VAL A 271 -39.35 19.87 -1.04
N MET A 272 -38.73 19.34 -2.09
CA MET A 272 -37.65 20.00 -2.83
C MET A 272 -38.14 21.11 -3.75
N ILE A 273 -39.33 20.99 -4.35
CA ILE A 273 -39.96 22.04 -5.14
C ILE A 273 -41.13 22.57 -4.32
N ASP A 274 -41.14 23.83 -3.92
CA ASP A 274 -42.22 24.38 -3.08
C ASP A 274 -43.54 24.57 -3.86
N GLY A 275 -44.61 24.98 -3.16
CA GLY A 275 -45.93 25.19 -3.76
C GLY A 275 -46.02 26.38 -4.72
N HIS A 276 -44.94 27.14 -4.88
CA HIS A 276 -44.83 28.24 -5.86
C HIS A 276 -43.85 27.87 -6.99
N ASP A 277 -43.66 26.57 -7.24
CA ASP A 277 -42.82 26.03 -8.32
C ASP A 277 -41.35 26.51 -8.24
N ARG A 278 -40.83 26.72 -7.03
CA ARG A 278 -39.43 27.08 -6.80
C ARG A 278 -38.65 25.90 -6.24
N LEU A 279 -37.49 25.64 -6.83
CA LEU A 279 -36.54 24.67 -6.30
C LEU A 279 -35.89 25.20 -4.99
N ARG A 280 -35.82 24.34 -3.98
CA ARG A 280 -35.36 24.64 -2.61
C ARG A 280 -34.20 23.74 -2.20
N PRO A 281 -33.02 23.83 -2.86
CA PRO A 281 -31.88 22.97 -2.56
C PRO A 281 -31.34 23.19 -1.13
N GLU A 282 -31.60 24.35 -0.52
CA GLU A 282 -31.24 24.67 0.87
C GLU A 282 -31.92 23.76 1.90
N ARG A 283 -32.99 23.04 1.52
CA ARG A 283 -33.66 22.07 2.41
C ARG A 283 -32.91 20.75 2.56
N ILE A 284 -31.87 20.52 1.76
CA ILE A 284 -31.04 19.32 1.83
C ILE A 284 -30.00 19.51 2.94
N LEU A 285 -30.15 18.74 4.02
CA LEU A 285 -29.24 18.70 5.14
C LEU A 285 -28.17 17.63 4.90
N ASN A 286 -26.90 18.08 4.84
CA ASN A 286 -25.74 17.19 4.70
C ASN A 286 -25.29 16.70 6.09
N GLY A 287 -25.49 15.40 6.36
CA GLY A 287 -25.09 14.75 7.61
C GLY A 287 -26.21 13.95 8.27
N ARG A 288 -25.87 13.16 9.30
CA ARG A 288 -26.85 12.35 10.05
C ARG A 288 -27.88 13.26 10.75
N PRO A 289 -29.18 13.08 10.50
CA PRO A 289 -30.22 13.85 11.18
C PRO A 289 -30.17 13.57 12.70
N SER A 290 -30.33 14.62 13.51
CA SER A 290 -30.31 14.51 14.99
C SER A 290 -31.73 14.75 15.51
N ILE A 291 -32.22 13.84 16.34
CA ILE A 291 -33.56 13.90 16.95
C ILE A 291 -33.65 15.03 17.99
N PHE A 292 -32.52 15.39 18.60
CA PHE A 292 -32.45 16.32 19.73
C PHE A 292 -31.76 17.64 19.37
N GLY A 293 -31.86 18.10 18.12
CA GLY A 293 -31.17 19.33 17.68
C GLY A 293 -29.66 19.14 17.47
N GLN A 294 -28.97 20.19 17.03
CA GLN A 294 -27.54 20.18 16.74
C GLN A 294 -26.76 20.86 17.87
N ARG A 295 -25.69 20.23 18.36
CA ARG A 295 -24.75 20.89 19.29
C ARG A 295 -24.15 22.14 18.64
N ILE A 296 -24.08 23.24 19.38
CA ILE A 296 -23.62 24.54 18.90
C ILE A 296 -22.25 24.46 18.22
N ARG A 297 -21.28 23.75 18.78
CA ARG A 297 -19.97 23.53 18.15
C ARG A 297 -20.08 22.91 16.77
N LYS A 298 -20.90 21.85 16.65
CA LYS A 298 -21.09 21.15 15.38
C LYS A 298 -21.79 22.06 14.37
N TRP A 299 -22.70 22.91 14.84
CA TRP A 299 -23.38 23.89 14.01
C TRP A 299 -22.43 24.98 13.51
N ILE A 300 -21.61 25.58 14.38
CA ILE A 300 -20.60 26.59 14.02
C ILE A 300 -19.59 26.03 13.01
N MET A 301 -19.07 24.82 13.25
CA MET A 301 -18.13 24.18 12.33
C MET A 301 -18.72 23.89 10.94
N ASN A 302 -20.04 23.71 10.85
CA ASN A 302 -20.73 23.44 9.59
C ASN A 302 -21.07 24.73 8.82
N HIS A 303 -21.46 25.81 9.52
CA HIS A 303 -21.99 27.04 8.90
C HIS A 303 -20.96 28.19 8.84
N TYR A 304 -19.98 28.21 9.76
CA TYR A 304 -19.02 29.30 9.92
C TYR A 304 -17.56 28.82 9.86
N ARG A 305 -17.30 27.80 9.04
CA ARG A 305 -15.94 27.25 8.85
C ARG A 305 -14.94 28.28 8.32
N GLN A 306 -15.44 29.30 7.62
CA GLN A 306 -14.69 30.45 7.12
C GLN A 306 -14.19 31.40 8.23
N VAL A 307 -14.86 31.41 9.38
CA VAL A 307 -14.46 32.20 10.56
C VAL A 307 -13.67 31.34 11.53
N VAL A 308 -14.21 30.16 11.87
CA VAL A 308 -13.60 29.20 12.80
C VAL A 308 -13.18 27.96 12.02
N THR A 309 -11.90 27.91 11.67
CA THR A 309 -11.37 26.97 10.68
C THR A 309 -11.18 25.54 11.20
N SER A 310 -10.93 25.38 12.50
CA SER A 310 -10.59 24.10 13.13
C SER A 310 -11.43 23.83 14.39
N ARG A 311 -11.55 22.55 14.76
CA ARG A 311 -12.22 22.16 16.02
C ARG A 311 -11.51 22.70 17.25
N GLU A 312 -10.18 22.76 17.20
CA GLU A 312 -9.36 23.31 18.27
C GLU A 312 -9.64 24.81 18.42
N ASN A 313 -9.67 25.54 17.30
CA ASN A 313 -10.00 26.96 17.28
C ASN A 313 -11.40 27.23 17.85
N ALA A 314 -12.38 26.36 17.53
CA ALA A 314 -13.72 26.44 18.09
C ALA A 314 -13.71 26.25 19.61
N HIS A 315 -12.99 25.23 20.10
CA HIS A 315 -12.86 24.97 21.53
C HIS A 315 -12.23 26.16 22.26
N GLN A 316 -11.15 26.72 21.71
CA GLN A 316 -10.51 27.91 22.30
C GLN A 316 -11.43 29.14 22.24
N ALA A 317 -12.23 29.32 21.19
CA ALA A 317 -13.21 30.41 21.11
C ALA A 317 -14.30 30.29 22.19
N PHE A 318 -14.80 29.07 22.47
CA PHE A 318 -15.70 28.82 23.59
C PHE A 318 -15.04 29.16 24.93
N LYS A 319 -13.78 28.75 25.12
CA LYS A 319 -13.01 29.03 26.34
C LYS A 319 -12.75 30.53 26.57
N ARG A 320 -12.59 31.31 25.49
CA ARG A 320 -12.45 32.77 25.54
C ARG A 320 -13.77 33.52 25.72
N GLY A 321 -14.91 32.82 25.68
CA GLY A 321 -16.23 33.44 25.76
C GLY A 321 -16.63 34.23 24.51
N GLU A 322 -16.04 33.91 23.36
CA GLU A 322 -16.30 34.60 22.08
C GLU A 322 -17.60 34.13 21.40
N ILE A 323 -18.23 33.08 21.92
CA ILE A 323 -19.45 32.50 21.35
C ILE A 323 -20.60 32.73 22.34
N ILE A 324 -21.57 33.50 21.89
CA ILE A 324 -22.70 33.97 22.69
C ILE A 324 -23.98 33.40 22.08
N VAL A 325 -24.87 32.86 22.92
CA VAL A 325 -26.22 32.45 22.51
C VAL A 325 -27.24 33.18 23.36
N ASN A 326 -28.15 33.91 22.71
CA ASN A 326 -29.18 34.71 23.35
C ASN A 326 -28.61 35.68 24.41
N GLY A 327 -27.47 36.32 24.08
CA GLY A 327 -26.82 37.30 24.96
C GLY A 327 -26.02 36.71 26.13
N GLN A 328 -25.89 35.39 26.25
CA GLN A 328 -25.05 34.73 27.26
C GLN A 328 -23.91 33.94 26.61
N VAL A 329 -22.73 33.95 27.25
CA VAL A 329 -21.61 33.10 26.84
C VAL A 329 -22.05 31.64 26.88
N SER A 330 -21.87 30.95 25.77
CA SER A 330 -22.37 29.61 25.57
C SER A 330 -21.30 28.57 25.86
N GLU A 331 -21.69 27.44 26.44
CA GLU A 331 -20.83 26.28 26.58
C GLU A 331 -20.81 25.45 25.29
N GLU A 332 -19.67 24.79 25.02
CA GLU A 332 -19.45 23.96 23.84
C GLU A 332 -20.47 22.81 23.69
N THR A 333 -21.07 22.37 24.80
CA THR A 333 -22.03 21.27 24.90
C THR A 333 -23.47 21.68 24.61
N ARG A 334 -23.78 22.98 24.53
CA ARG A 334 -25.15 23.49 24.33
C ARG A 334 -25.76 22.95 23.03
N ILE A 335 -27.04 22.57 23.11
CA ILE A 335 -27.86 22.16 21.98
C ILE A 335 -28.67 23.38 21.52
N LEU A 336 -28.63 23.68 20.22
CA LEU A 336 -29.37 24.80 19.65
C LEU A 336 -30.86 24.47 19.46
N GLN A 337 -31.71 25.44 19.79
CA GLN A 337 -33.16 25.43 19.51
C GLN A 337 -33.50 26.30 18.29
N GLU A 338 -34.70 26.17 17.71
CA GLU A 338 -35.09 26.85 16.46
C GLU A 338 -35.04 28.40 16.55
N ASP A 339 -35.16 28.98 17.74
CA ASP A 339 -35.12 30.44 17.97
C ASP A 339 -33.82 30.96 18.59
N ASP A 340 -32.79 30.10 18.76
CA ASP A 340 -31.52 30.52 19.35
C ASP A 340 -30.76 31.49 18.40
N ARG A 341 -30.41 32.67 18.91
CA ARG A 341 -29.53 33.63 18.21
C ARG A 341 -28.09 33.41 18.64
N VAL A 342 -27.24 33.03 17.69
CA VAL A 342 -25.81 32.79 17.91
C VAL A 342 -24.99 33.99 17.42
N GLU A 343 -24.23 34.59 18.32
CA GLU A 343 -23.27 35.66 18.04
C GLU A 343 -21.84 35.14 18.19
N ILE A 344 -20.95 35.45 17.24
CA ILE A 344 -19.58 34.94 17.19
C ILE A 344 -18.61 36.13 17.10
N HIS A 345 -17.90 36.44 18.19
CA HIS A 345 -16.93 37.52 18.30
C HIS A 345 -15.49 36.99 18.21
N TYR A 346 -15.12 36.46 17.04
CA TYR A 346 -13.84 35.77 16.85
C TYR A 346 -12.68 36.73 16.53
N ASN A 347 -11.65 36.83 17.39
CA ASN A 347 -10.48 37.68 17.18
C ASN A 347 -9.29 36.91 16.58
N LYS A 348 -9.08 37.05 15.27
CA LYS A 348 -7.98 36.39 14.54
C LYS A 348 -6.58 36.80 15.01
N THR A 349 -6.39 38.07 15.42
CA THR A 349 -5.08 38.59 15.83
C THR A 349 -4.62 37.95 17.14
N GLN A 350 -5.53 37.78 18.10
CA GLN A 350 -5.22 37.09 19.36
C GLN A 350 -4.91 35.59 19.15
N GLU A 351 -5.64 34.94 18.23
CA GLU A 351 -5.33 33.55 17.85
C GLU A 351 -3.91 33.42 17.29
N GLN A 352 -3.52 34.31 16.38
CA GLN A 352 -2.17 34.32 15.80
C GLN A 352 -1.10 34.55 16.88
N LEU A 353 -1.30 35.51 17.78
CA LEU A 353 -0.36 35.78 18.86
C LEU A 353 -0.19 34.59 19.82
N MET A 354 -1.25 33.86 20.14
CA MET A 354 -1.14 32.63 20.94
C MET A 354 -0.38 31.54 20.20
N LYS A 355 -0.67 31.34 18.90
CA LYS A 355 0.09 30.39 18.08
C LYS A 355 1.58 30.71 18.04
N LEU A 356 1.95 31.98 17.94
CA LEU A 356 3.35 32.40 17.94
C LEU A 356 4.02 32.22 19.30
N LYS A 357 3.30 32.41 20.41
CA LYS A 357 3.82 32.15 21.77
C LYS A 357 4.18 30.68 22.00
N ASP A 358 3.43 29.77 21.41
CA ASP A 358 3.64 28.33 21.57
C ASP A 358 4.75 27.78 20.65
N VAL A 359 5.20 28.55 19.65
CA VAL A 359 6.28 28.17 18.74
C VAL A 359 7.62 28.68 19.29
N VAL A 360 8.39 27.78 19.90
CA VAL A 360 9.75 28.06 20.35
C VAL A 360 10.73 27.66 19.23
N LEU A 361 11.50 28.63 18.72
CA LEU A 361 12.57 28.34 17.77
C LEU A 361 13.84 27.93 18.52
N ASP A 362 14.43 26.81 18.11
CA ASP A 362 15.71 26.33 18.60
C ASP A 362 16.85 27.12 17.93
N ILE A 363 17.70 27.76 18.73
CA ILE A 363 18.73 28.70 18.29
C ILE A 363 20.09 28.03 18.43
N GLY A 364 20.74 27.74 17.31
CA GLY A 364 22.08 27.16 17.29
C GLY A 364 23.19 28.21 17.47
N TYR A 365 22.97 29.42 16.95
CA TYR A 365 23.90 30.55 17.08
C TYR A 365 23.11 31.87 17.02
N GLN A 366 23.57 32.89 17.75
CA GLN A 366 23.00 34.22 17.70
C GLN A 366 24.04 35.27 18.10
N ASP A 367 24.08 36.37 17.36
CA ASP A 367 24.76 37.60 17.72
C ASP A 367 23.86 38.83 17.46
N ASP A 368 24.43 40.03 17.43
CA ASP A 368 23.71 41.27 17.18
C ASP A 368 23.18 41.37 15.74
N GLN A 369 23.90 40.79 14.77
CA GLN A 369 23.67 40.90 13.33
C GLN A 369 22.87 39.74 12.74
N LEU A 370 23.05 38.51 13.22
CA LEU A 370 22.43 37.30 12.68
C LEU A 370 22.00 36.30 13.76
N ALA A 371 21.14 35.36 13.39
CA ALA A 371 20.87 34.14 14.14
C ALA A 371 20.81 32.95 13.20
N ILE A 372 21.13 31.76 13.72
CA ILE A 372 20.96 30.49 13.02
C ILE A 372 19.97 29.65 13.81
N ILE A 373 18.84 29.36 13.19
CA ILE A 373 17.70 28.70 13.85
C ILE A 373 17.46 27.33 13.23
N TRP A 374 17.01 26.37 14.03
CA TRP A 374 16.58 25.07 13.53
C TRP A 374 15.10 25.07 13.18
N LYS A 375 14.80 24.73 11.93
CA LYS A 375 13.43 24.50 11.46
C LYS A 375 13.07 23.02 11.62
N GLU A 376 12.08 22.74 12.47
CA GLU A 376 11.41 21.44 12.56
C GLU A 376 10.54 21.12 11.32
N PRO A 377 10.36 19.82 11.00
CA PRO A 377 9.56 19.41 9.86
C PRO A 377 8.07 19.66 10.13
N GLY A 378 7.31 20.06 9.11
CA GLY A 378 5.90 20.40 9.19
C GLY A 378 5.61 21.88 9.46
N MET A 379 6.60 22.67 9.90
CA MET A 379 6.47 24.11 10.05
C MET A 379 6.55 24.80 8.68
N ASN A 380 5.54 25.61 8.34
CA ASN A 380 5.57 26.45 7.15
C ASN A 380 6.52 27.64 7.39
N PHE A 381 7.24 28.07 6.35
CA PHE A 381 8.23 29.15 6.45
C PHE A 381 7.65 30.46 6.97
N ASN A 382 6.44 30.85 6.56
CA ASN A 382 5.76 32.06 7.06
C ASN A 382 5.55 32.03 8.57
N LEU A 383 5.30 30.84 9.15
CA LEU A 383 5.19 30.68 10.60
C LEU A 383 6.55 30.85 11.28
N VAL A 384 7.62 30.32 10.67
CA VAL A 384 9.00 30.45 11.18
C VAL A 384 9.42 31.92 11.17
N GLU A 385 9.16 32.64 10.09
CA GLU A 385 9.45 34.06 9.97
C GLU A 385 8.71 34.88 11.03
N GLN A 386 7.40 34.65 11.20
CA GLN A 386 6.61 35.33 12.23
C GLN A 386 7.07 34.99 13.65
N ALA A 387 7.41 33.72 13.91
CA ALA A 387 7.93 33.28 15.21
C ALA A 387 9.30 33.91 15.49
N ALA A 388 10.16 34.05 14.48
CA ALA A 388 11.45 34.71 14.62
C ALA A 388 11.26 36.20 14.94
N ARG A 389 10.40 36.92 14.19
CA ARG A 389 10.07 38.32 14.49
C ARG A 389 9.53 38.50 15.90
N TYR A 390 8.69 37.58 16.35
CA TYR A 390 8.14 37.58 17.70
C TYR A 390 9.21 37.32 18.79
N GLN A 391 9.99 36.24 18.65
CA GLN A 391 10.98 35.79 19.64
C GLN A 391 12.17 36.75 19.76
N PHE A 392 12.62 37.33 18.64
CA PHE A 392 13.71 38.31 18.63
C PHE A 392 13.25 39.76 18.78
N THR A 393 11.93 40.02 18.84
CA THR A 393 11.35 41.37 18.91
C THR A 393 11.85 42.27 17.77
N LEU A 394 11.78 41.76 16.53
CA LEU A 394 12.25 42.44 15.32
C LEU A 394 11.08 42.76 14.38
N GLU A 395 11.11 43.93 13.74
CA GLU A 395 10.10 44.29 12.75
C GLU A 395 10.22 43.47 11.46
N GLN A 396 11.44 43.19 11.02
CA GLN A 396 11.77 42.42 9.82
C GLN A 396 12.97 41.51 10.08
N VAL A 397 13.00 40.38 9.35
CA VAL A 397 14.10 39.41 9.33
C VAL A 397 14.30 38.95 7.88
N TRP A 398 15.50 38.49 7.55
CA TRP A 398 15.81 38.02 6.18
C TRP A 398 16.54 36.69 6.19
N PHE A 399 16.19 35.83 5.25
CA PHE A 399 16.81 34.52 5.06
C PHE A 399 17.39 34.44 3.64
N PRO A 400 18.67 34.03 3.45
CA PRO A 400 19.28 33.92 2.13
C PRO A 400 18.77 32.70 1.34
N TYR A 401 18.20 31.72 2.04
CA TYR A 401 17.55 30.54 1.49
C TYR A 401 16.43 30.08 2.42
N VAL A 402 15.54 29.23 1.92
CA VAL A 402 14.44 28.65 2.68
C VAL A 402 14.40 27.14 2.53
N LEU A 403 13.67 26.48 3.44
CA LEU A 403 13.44 25.05 3.42
C LEU A 403 11.96 24.77 3.27
N GLN A 404 11.61 23.81 2.41
CA GLN A 404 10.25 23.28 2.29
C GLN A 404 9.63 22.92 3.64
N LYS A 405 8.30 23.08 3.77
CA LYS A 405 7.57 22.80 5.02
C LYS A 405 7.88 21.42 5.59
N ALA A 406 7.98 20.39 4.76
CA ALA A 406 8.21 19.01 5.18
C ALA A 406 9.69 18.68 5.50
N ALA A 407 10.64 19.54 5.11
CA ALA A 407 12.07 19.39 5.39
C ALA A 407 12.44 20.02 6.73
N SER A 408 13.53 19.56 7.34
CA SER A 408 14.07 20.11 8.59
C SER A 408 15.52 20.53 8.44
N GLY A 409 15.98 21.51 9.21
CA GLY A 409 17.39 21.90 9.14
C GLY A 409 17.69 23.30 9.63
N TRP A 410 18.97 23.66 9.58
CA TRP A 410 19.44 25.00 9.91
C TRP A 410 18.94 26.05 8.91
N LEU A 411 18.57 27.22 9.40
CA LEU A 411 18.23 28.40 8.63
C LEU A 411 19.07 29.57 9.11
N LEU A 412 19.71 30.26 8.17
CA LEU A 412 20.45 31.49 8.41
C LEU A 412 19.53 32.70 8.36
N MET A 413 19.54 33.51 9.41
CA MET A 413 18.66 34.67 9.56
C MET A 413 19.48 35.94 9.83
N ALA A 414 19.36 36.95 8.98
CA ALA A 414 19.86 38.28 9.26
C ALA A 414 18.85 39.08 10.11
N LYS A 415 19.35 39.72 11.17
CA LYS A 415 18.58 40.58 12.08
C LYS A 415 18.60 42.05 11.66
N THR A 416 19.59 42.45 10.86
CA THR A 416 19.78 43.83 10.38
C THR A 416 19.94 43.88 8.86
N SER A 417 19.66 45.04 8.27
CA SER A 417 19.79 45.24 6.82
C SER A 417 21.25 45.13 6.33
N ASP A 418 22.23 45.54 7.14
CA ASP A 418 23.66 45.38 6.84
C ASP A 418 24.06 43.90 6.81
N ALA A 419 23.60 43.13 7.80
CA ALA A 419 23.85 41.70 7.87
C ALA A 419 23.23 40.95 6.67
N LYS A 420 22.04 41.37 6.23
CA LYS A 420 21.37 40.81 5.05
C LYS A 420 22.25 40.94 3.80
N GLU A 421 22.82 42.11 3.55
CA GLU A 421 23.62 42.36 2.35
C GLU A 421 24.90 41.54 2.36
N LYS A 422 25.63 41.53 3.48
CA LYS A 422 26.84 40.71 3.65
C LYS A 422 26.54 39.21 3.50
N LEU A 423 25.48 38.74 4.14
CA LEU A 423 25.09 37.33 4.10
C LEU A 423 24.68 36.88 2.70
N ASN A 424 23.93 37.70 1.96
CA ASN A 424 23.56 37.41 0.58
C ASN A 424 24.78 37.37 -0.35
N THR A 425 25.78 38.24 -0.13
CA THR A 425 27.03 38.21 -0.90
C THR A 425 27.78 36.91 -0.66
N ARG A 426 27.96 36.49 0.61
CA ARG A 426 28.62 35.21 0.94
C ARG A 426 27.87 34.00 0.37
N TYR A 427 26.55 34.03 0.44
CA TYR A 427 25.70 32.97 -0.12
C TYR A 427 25.82 32.88 -1.65
N ARG A 428 25.92 34.02 -2.35
CA ARG A 428 26.12 34.03 -3.81
C ARG A 428 27.53 33.63 -4.23
N ASN A 429 28.54 33.91 -3.40
CA ASN A 429 29.94 33.58 -3.65
C ASN A 429 30.32 32.14 -3.26
N ASP A 430 29.36 31.31 -2.85
CA ASP A 430 29.64 29.92 -2.42
C ASP A 430 30.63 29.83 -1.23
N GLU A 431 30.55 30.80 -0.31
CA GLU A 431 31.39 30.90 0.90
C GLU A 431 30.76 30.20 2.13
N ILE A 432 29.54 29.68 1.99
CA ILE A 432 28.79 29.02 3.06
C ILE A 432 28.71 27.52 2.75
N ARG A 433 29.26 26.67 3.63
CA ARG A 433 29.21 25.21 3.46
C ARG A 433 27.96 24.64 4.12
N LEU A 434 27.15 23.95 3.34
CA LEU A 434 25.85 23.43 3.73
C LEU A 434 25.80 21.93 3.51
N GLY A 435 25.69 21.16 4.59
CA GLY A 435 25.63 19.70 4.57
C GLY A 435 24.21 19.18 4.74
N MET A 436 23.76 18.34 3.82
CA MET A 436 22.41 17.78 3.81
C MET A 436 22.43 16.25 3.80
N ILE A 437 21.52 15.61 4.54
CA ILE A 437 21.31 14.16 4.49
C ILE A 437 19.95 13.88 3.86
N VAL A 438 19.94 12.97 2.90
CA VAL A 438 18.76 12.55 2.14
C VAL A 438 18.60 11.03 2.23
N LEU A 439 17.36 10.57 2.39
CA LEU A 439 17.01 9.16 2.24
C LEU A 439 16.14 8.99 0.98
N CYS A 440 16.61 8.19 0.02
CA CYS A 440 15.96 7.99 -1.27
C CYS A 440 15.66 6.51 -1.56
N HIS A 441 14.77 6.29 -2.53
CA HIS A 441 14.44 4.94 -3.03
C HIS A 441 15.52 4.42 -3.97
N GLY A 442 15.72 3.10 -3.94
CA GLY A 442 16.67 2.38 -4.79
C GLY A 442 18.10 2.41 -4.26
N HIS A 443 18.97 1.69 -4.98
CA HIS A 443 20.40 1.69 -4.75
C HIS A 443 20.99 2.88 -5.49
N PHE A 444 21.35 3.93 -4.76
CA PHE A 444 21.89 5.15 -5.35
C PHE A 444 23.33 4.90 -5.82
N PRO A 445 23.67 5.16 -7.09
CA PRO A 445 25.00 4.88 -7.60
C PRO A 445 26.04 5.85 -7.00
N SER A 446 27.31 5.41 -6.94
CA SER A 446 28.43 6.24 -6.49
C SER A 446 28.79 7.37 -7.46
N THR A 447 28.36 7.27 -8.72
CA THR A 447 28.56 8.28 -9.77
C THR A 447 27.30 8.41 -10.61
N ILE A 448 26.87 9.64 -10.90
CA ILE A 448 25.72 9.94 -11.76
C ILE A 448 26.21 10.68 -13.01
N SER A 449 25.79 10.22 -14.19
CA SER A 449 25.95 10.94 -15.45
C SER A 449 24.76 11.87 -15.66
N ASP A 450 25.02 13.18 -15.78
CA ASP A 450 24.00 14.15 -16.18
C ASP A 450 23.46 13.80 -17.59
N THR A 451 22.14 13.80 -17.78
CA THR A 451 21.49 13.50 -19.07
C THR A 451 21.50 14.71 -20.02
N GLU A 452 21.31 14.51 -21.34
CA GLU A 452 21.25 15.61 -22.34
C GLU A 452 20.15 16.65 -22.06
N ASP A 453 19.07 16.26 -21.36
CA ASP A 453 17.98 17.16 -20.92
C ASP A 453 18.29 17.99 -19.65
N THR A 454 19.56 18.03 -19.21
CA THR A 454 19.99 18.85 -18.07
C THR A 454 20.41 20.25 -18.51
N ASP A 455 19.86 21.27 -17.86
CA ASP A 455 20.09 22.67 -18.23
C ASP A 455 21.20 23.30 -17.35
N ASP A 456 21.92 24.27 -17.92
CA ASP A 456 22.97 25.06 -17.26
C ASP A 456 22.41 26.22 -16.43
N THR A 457 21.09 26.30 -16.29
CA THR A 457 20.46 27.38 -15.53
C THR A 457 21.00 27.40 -14.12
N GLU A 458 21.53 28.58 -13.71
CA GLU A 458 21.94 28.86 -12.33
C GLU A 458 20.86 28.30 -11.40
N ALA A 459 21.26 27.76 -10.25
CA ALA A 459 20.36 27.40 -9.16
C ALA A 459 19.72 28.68 -8.61
N ALA A 460 18.89 29.33 -9.44
CA ALA A 460 18.14 30.50 -9.12
C ALA A 460 17.28 30.09 -7.93
N PRO A 461 17.27 30.89 -6.85
CA PRO A 461 16.36 30.67 -5.75
C PRO A 461 14.96 30.80 -6.33
N LEU A 462 14.36 29.66 -6.69
CA LEU A 462 12.93 29.57 -6.88
C LEU A 462 12.32 30.16 -5.61
N ASP A 463 11.40 31.09 -5.80
CA ASP A 463 10.69 31.77 -4.72
C ASP A 463 9.83 30.71 -3.99
N ASP A 464 10.49 29.93 -3.13
CA ASP A 464 9.93 28.82 -2.34
C ASP A 464 8.89 29.34 -1.32
N THR A 465 8.58 30.64 -1.32
CA THR A 465 7.54 31.29 -0.51
C THR A 465 6.13 31.00 -0.98
N GLU A 466 5.92 30.69 -2.27
CA GLU A 466 4.62 30.26 -2.79
C GLU A 466 4.55 28.73 -2.87
N GLU A 467 4.21 28.09 -1.74
CA GLU A 467 3.74 26.68 -1.73
C GLU A 467 2.40 26.57 -2.46
N THR A 468 2.37 26.69 -3.78
CA THR A 468 1.26 26.14 -4.57
C THR A 468 1.63 24.72 -4.99
N GLU A 469 0.85 23.73 -4.52
CA GLU A 469 0.99 22.32 -4.93
C GLU A 469 0.93 22.14 -6.45
N THR A 470 0.52 23.17 -7.19
CA THR A 470 0.37 23.24 -8.65
C THR A 470 1.67 23.44 -9.45
N ASP A 471 2.77 23.93 -8.86
CA ASP A 471 3.99 24.21 -9.64
C ASP A 471 4.92 23.01 -9.82
N LEU A 472 4.74 21.95 -9.02
CA LEU A 472 5.53 20.70 -9.13
C LEU A 472 4.89 19.65 -10.06
N GLU A 473 3.65 19.86 -10.52
CA GLU A 473 2.96 18.97 -11.46
C GLU A 473 3.37 19.19 -12.93
N LYS A 474 4.19 20.20 -13.21
CA LYS A 474 4.80 20.35 -14.54
C LYS A 474 6.00 19.42 -14.62
N GLU A 475 5.79 18.23 -15.19
CA GLU A 475 6.84 17.30 -15.68
C GLU A 475 7.85 17.95 -16.66
N SER A 476 7.65 19.22 -17.03
CA SER A 476 8.35 19.93 -18.11
C SER A 476 9.41 20.95 -17.67
N ALA A 477 9.74 21.08 -16.38
CA ALA A 477 10.74 22.05 -15.95
C ALA A 477 12.14 21.40 -15.85
N PRO A 478 13.21 22.13 -16.25
CA PRO A 478 14.52 21.55 -16.49
C PRO A 478 15.13 20.91 -15.24
N THR A 479 15.89 19.83 -15.47
CA THR A 479 16.61 19.13 -14.40
C THR A 479 17.94 19.84 -14.15
N PRO A 480 18.23 20.27 -12.91
CA PRO A 480 19.52 20.88 -12.58
C PRO A 480 20.65 19.84 -12.63
N LYS A 481 21.82 20.24 -13.16
CA LYS A 481 23.03 19.40 -13.23
C LYS A 481 23.54 19.04 -11.83
N SER A 482 24.12 17.84 -11.68
CA SER A 482 24.74 17.42 -10.43
C SER A 482 25.88 18.36 -10.02
N SER A 483 26.69 18.78 -11.00
CA SER A 483 27.88 19.61 -10.79
C SER A 483 27.58 21.04 -10.33
N THR A 484 26.37 21.55 -10.58
CA THR A 484 25.96 22.89 -10.14
C THR A 484 25.31 22.86 -8.75
N LEU A 485 24.71 21.75 -8.34
CA LEU A 485 24.05 21.60 -7.04
C LEU A 485 24.96 21.07 -5.93
N PHE A 486 25.84 20.12 -6.25
CA PHE A 486 26.59 19.37 -5.25
C PHE A 486 28.09 19.49 -5.48
N ARG A 487 28.81 19.83 -4.41
CA ARG A 487 30.28 19.71 -4.35
C ARG A 487 30.71 18.25 -4.24
N SER A 488 29.96 17.48 -3.46
CA SER A 488 30.09 16.02 -3.35
C SER A 488 28.77 15.40 -2.89
N PHE A 489 28.58 14.13 -3.21
CA PHE A 489 27.53 13.29 -2.65
C PHE A 489 28.10 11.91 -2.32
N ASP A 490 27.87 11.44 -1.10
CA ASP A 490 28.44 10.20 -0.57
C ASP A 490 27.31 9.28 -0.08
N VAL A 491 27.28 8.04 -0.58
CA VAL A 491 26.32 7.03 -0.10
C VAL A 491 26.82 6.47 1.22
N THR A 492 26.17 6.89 2.31
CA THR A 492 26.56 6.53 3.69
C THR A 492 26.04 5.15 4.11
N SER A 493 24.88 4.73 3.59
CA SER A 493 24.33 3.40 3.87
C SER A 493 23.28 2.99 2.84
N VAL A 494 23.17 1.68 2.59
CA VAL A 494 22.14 1.06 1.76
C VAL A 494 21.42 0.01 2.59
N THR A 495 20.09 0.11 2.66
CA THR A 495 19.24 -0.81 3.43
C THR A 495 18.28 -1.53 2.50
N ARG A 496 18.17 -2.86 2.62
CA ARG A 496 17.19 -3.65 1.84
C ARG A 496 15.76 -3.31 2.24
N SER A 497 14.87 -3.23 1.25
CA SER A 497 13.44 -2.93 1.42
C SER A 497 12.61 -3.87 0.56
N ASN A 498 11.46 -4.32 1.06
CA ASN A 498 10.53 -5.15 0.29
C ASN A 498 9.82 -4.40 -0.85
N ASN A 499 9.66 -3.08 -0.71
CA ASN A 499 8.83 -2.29 -1.63
C ASN A 499 9.65 -1.51 -2.66
N ALA A 500 10.89 -1.20 -2.33
CA ALA A 500 11.78 -0.34 -3.12
C ALA A 500 13.07 -1.06 -3.55
N ASP A 501 13.16 -2.38 -3.30
CA ASP A 501 14.35 -3.24 -3.34
C ASP A 501 15.45 -2.83 -2.34
N SER A 502 15.81 -1.56 -2.35
CA SER A 502 16.69 -0.93 -1.38
C SER A 502 16.32 0.55 -1.17
N ILE A 503 16.82 1.12 -0.07
CA ILE A 503 16.79 2.54 0.22
C ILE A 503 18.21 3.00 0.53
N SER A 504 18.60 4.16 0.02
CA SER A 504 19.95 4.69 0.15
C SER A 504 19.94 5.97 0.98
N THR A 505 20.93 6.10 1.87
CA THR A 505 21.18 7.33 2.63
C THR A 505 22.36 8.05 1.98
N VAL A 506 22.13 9.27 1.52
CA VAL A 506 23.12 10.07 0.81
C VAL A 506 23.42 11.33 1.62
N ALA A 507 24.70 11.56 1.93
CA ALA A 507 25.19 12.81 2.48
C ALA A 507 25.62 13.71 1.31
N LEU A 508 25.21 14.98 1.33
CA LEU A 508 25.39 15.95 0.26
C LEU A 508 26.15 17.17 0.82
N ASP A 509 27.19 17.62 0.13
CA ASP A 509 27.79 18.94 0.31
C ASP A 509 27.26 19.85 -0.81
N LEU A 510 26.51 20.88 -0.46
CA LEU A 510 25.80 21.74 -1.41
C LEU A 510 26.68 22.90 -1.88
N HIS A 511 26.54 23.28 -3.16
CA HIS A 511 26.94 24.61 -3.64
C HIS A 511 25.87 25.64 -3.25
N THR A 512 26.26 26.90 -3.01
CA THR A 512 25.32 28.02 -2.89
C THR A 512 25.46 28.99 -4.07
N PRO A 513 24.35 29.55 -4.61
CA PRO A 513 22.97 29.39 -4.18
C PRO A 513 22.37 28.01 -4.51
N TRP A 514 21.40 27.57 -3.72
CA TRP A 514 20.63 26.35 -3.94
C TRP A 514 19.14 26.55 -3.62
N GLY A 515 18.32 25.62 -4.10
CA GLY A 515 16.90 25.54 -3.79
C GLY A 515 16.52 24.16 -3.27
N SER A 516 15.68 24.12 -2.22
CA SER A 516 15.27 22.85 -1.60
C SER A 516 14.44 21.98 -2.55
N ALA A 517 13.64 22.60 -3.42
CA ALA A 517 12.93 21.93 -4.50
C ALA A 517 13.87 21.34 -5.57
N SER A 518 14.96 22.04 -5.90
CA SER A 518 15.93 21.63 -6.93
C SER A 518 16.62 20.30 -6.57
N VAL A 519 17.01 20.14 -5.30
CA VAL A 519 17.60 18.87 -4.84
C VAL A 519 16.60 17.72 -4.97
N ARG A 520 15.34 17.95 -4.59
CA ARG A 520 14.31 16.91 -4.70
C ARG A 520 14.03 16.53 -6.16
N ARG A 521 13.98 17.52 -7.06
CA ARG A 521 13.82 17.29 -8.50
C ARG A 521 14.98 16.47 -9.07
N PHE A 522 16.21 16.78 -8.69
CA PHE A 522 17.40 16.01 -9.07
C PHE A 522 17.23 14.50 -8.75
N PHE A 523 16.90 14.17 -7.51
CA PHE A 523 16.70 12.78 -7.09
C PHE A 523 15.55 12.09 -7.83
N PHE A 524 14.46 12.81 -8.11
CA PHE A 524 13.31 12.27 -8.84
C PHE A 524 13.65 11.91 -10.29
N HIS A 525 14.29 12.82 -11.06
CA HIS A 525 14.62 12.57 -12.47
C HIS A 525 15.70 11.50 -12.67
N HIS A 526 16.60 11.32 -11.70
CA HIS A 526 17.60 10.25 -11.73
C HIS A 526 17.06 8.89 -11.24
N GLY A 527 15.74 8.74 -11.09
CA GLY A 527 15.11 7.46 -10.72
C GLY A 527 15.22 7.09 -9.24
N HIS A 528 15.74 8.00 -8.40
CA HIS A 528 15.96 7.79 -6.97
C HIS A 528 15.16 8.78 -6.12
N PRO A 529 13.82 8.82 -6.20
CA PRO A 529 13.02 9.83 -5.53
C PRO A 529 13.25 9.81 -4.01
N ILE A 530 13.33 11.00 -3.40
CA ILE A 530 13.42 11.14 -1.94
C ILE A 530 12.20 10.49 -1.30
N ILE A 531 12.38 9.86 -0.14
CA ILE A 531 11.27 9.29 0.63
C ILE A 531 10.46 10.42 1.26
N GLY A 532 9.15 10.43 1.00
CA GLY A 532 8.24 11.48 1.46
C GLY A 532 6.85 11.34 0.86
N ASN A 533 5.96 12.29 1.15
CA ASN A 533 4.56 12.27 0.72
C ASN A 533 4.19 13.53 -0.09
N SER A 534 4.71 13.64 -1.31
CA SER A 534 4.43 14.72 -2.28
C SER A 534 4.83 14.28 -3.72
N ALA A 535 4.48 15.03 -4.77
CA ALA A 535 4.62 14.64 -6.19
C ALA A 535 6.02 14.14 -6.62
N ALA A 536 7.09 14.90 -6.37
CA ALA A 536 8.48 14.53 -6.65
C ALA A 536 9.14 13.65 -5.55
N THR A 537 8.35 12.91 -4.77
CA THR A 537 8.83 11.95 -3.75
C THR A 537 8.01 10.69 -3.80
N ARG A 538 8.57 9.58 -3.35
CA ARG A 538 7.82 8.32 -3.30
C ARG A 538 7.58 7.91 -1.84
N PRO A 539 6.32 7.62 -1.43
CA PRO A 539 6.04 7.17 -0.08
C PRO A 539 6.45 5.70 0.10
N ILE A 540 6.96 5.36 1.28
CA ILE A 540 7.08 3.96 1.70
C ILE A 540 5.70 3.49 2.18
N LYS A 541 5.21 2.38 1.63
CA LYS A 541 3.90 1.81 1.97
C LYS A 541 3.75 1.67 3.48
N THR A 542 2.57 1.98 4.01
CA THR A 542 2.21 1.86 5.44
C THR A 542 2.98 2.77 6.41
N HIS A 543 3.71 3.79 5.95
CA HIS A 543 4.27 4.81 6.83
C HIS A 543 3.29 5.98 7.04
N ARG A 544 3.17 6.46 8.28
CA ARG A 544 2.22 7.53 8.66
C ARG A 544 2.86 8.92 8.72
N ASP A 545 4.18 9.01 8.78
CA ASP A 545 4.85 10.31 8.74
C ASP A 545 4.72 10.91 7.34
N LYS A 546 4.28 12.17 7.30
CA LYS A 546 4.12 12.95 6.08
C LYS A 546 5.33 13.85 5.82
N GLY A 547 6.33 13.85 6.71
CA GLY A 547 7.56 14.61 6.56
C GLY A 547 8.45 14.10 5.44
N LEU A 548 9.33 14.98 4.97
CA LEU A 548 10.34 14.66 3.97
C LEU A 548 11.59 14.10 4.68
N TYR A 549 12.20 13.07 4.10
CA TYR A 549 13.47 12.51 4.57
C TYR A 549 14.65 13.25 3.93
N MET A 550 14.68 14.54 4.21
CA MET A 550 15.71 15.48 3.77
C MET A 550 15.98 16.44 4.92
N THR A 551 17.25 16.53 5.36
CA THR A 551 17.62 17.43 6.44
C THR A 551 18.94 18.15 6.22
N LEU A 552 18.92 19.48 6.36
CA LEU A 552 20.14 20.29 6.37
C LEU A 552 20.73 20.28 7.79
N HIS A 553 21.65 19.34 8.01
CA HIS A 553 22.14 19.00 9.35
C HIS A 553 23.42 19.75 9.73
N SER A 554 24.18 20.25 8.76
CA SER A 554 25.47 20.90 8.96
C SER A 554 25.52 22.25 8.26
N LEU A 555 26.09 23.24 8.94
CA LEU A 555 26.32 24.58 8.41
C LEU A 555 27.65 25.11 8.92
N VAL A 556 28.50 25.55 8.00
CA VAL A 556 29.81 26.13 8.32
C VAL A 556 30.01 27.41 7.52
N MET A 557 30.33 28.51 8.21
CA MET A 557 30.67 29.79 7.60
C MET A 557 31.59 30.59 8.51
N ASP A 558 32.32 31.55 7.96
CA ASP A 558 33.01 32.56 8.77
C ASP A 558 32.01 33.61 9.28
N THR A 559 32.28 34.20 10.45
CA THR A 559 31.43 35.27 11.01
C THR A 559 31.39 36.48 10.07
N LEU A 560 30.33 37.30 10.15
CA LEU A 560 30.19 38.47 9.26
C LEU A 560 31.25 39.56 9.47
N ASN A 561 31.97 39.51 10.59
CA ASN A 561 33.07 40.43 10.92
C ASN A 561 34.46 39.80 10.70
N ASP A 562 34.53 38.57 10.17
CA ASP A 562 35.76 37.80 9.94
C ASP A 562 36.65 37.60 11.18
N ASP A 563 36.03 37.58 12.36
CA ASP A 563 36.70 37.40 13.66
C ASP A 563 36.65 35.94 14.17
N GLY A 564 35.97 35.05 13.44
CA GLY A 564 35.85 33.65 13.80
C GLY A 564 35.08 32.81 12.79
N LYS A 565 34.82 31.55 13.17
CA LYS A 565 34.12 30.58 12.34
C LYS A 565 32.93 29.99 13.09
N ILE A 566 31.78 29.98 12.45
CA ILE A 566 30.54 29.38 12.94
C ILE A 566 30.44 27.98 12.35
N GLN A 567 30.37 26.96 13.21
CA GLN A 567 30.20 25.57 12.81
C GLN A 567 29.08 24.94 13.64
N LEU A 568 27.98 24.61 12.96
CA LEU A 568 26.83 23.95 13.57
C LEU A 568 26.62 22.60 12.92
N HIS A 569 26.45 21.58 13.75
CA HIS A 569 26.19 20.22 13.32
C HIS A 569 25.13 19.60 14.22
N ARG A 570 24.09 19.04 13.61
CA ARG A 570 23.08 18.21 14.28
C ARG A 570 23.22 16.77 13.80
N PRO A 571 23.10 15.76 14.68
CA PRO A 571 23.03 14.38 14.22
C PRO A 571 21.80 14.17 13.32
N GLU A 572 21.87 13.14 12.49
CA GLU A 572 20.74 12.72 11.66
C GLU A 572 19.47 12.51 12.53
N PRO A 573 18.29 13.02 12.11
CA PRO A 573 17.06 12.86 12.87
C PRO A 573 16.68 11.39 13.06
N GLU A 574 16.23 11.01 14.26
CA GLU A 574 15.92 9.61 14.61
C GLU A 574 14.94 8.93 13.63
N LYS A 575 14.04 9.69 13.02
CA LYS A 575 13.09 9.18 12.02
C LYS A 575 13.78 8.46 10.85
N PHE A 576 14.98 8.88 10.44
CA PHE A 576 15.75 8.28 9.34
C PHE A 576 16.23 6.88 9.73
N LYS A 577 16.78 6.73 10.92
CA LYS A 577 17.17 5.41 11.47
C LYS A 577 15.95 4.50 11.63
N LEU A 578 14.86 5.01 12.20
CA LEU A 578 13.64 4.23 12.43
C LEU A 578 13.06 3.62 11.16
N ILE A 579 13.07 4.38 10.04
CA ILE A 579 12.57 3.86 8.76
C ILE A 579 13.52 2.82 8.17
N ARG A 580 14.85 3.02 8.25
CA ARG A 580 15.84 2.01 7.82
C ARG A 580 15.68 0.71 8.60
N ASP A 581 15.66 0.79 9.93
CA ASP A 581 15.50 -0.38 10.79
C ASP A 581 14.17 -1.09 10.55
N ARG A 582 13.10 -0.34 10.26
CA ARG A 582 11.79 -0.91 9.94
C ARG A 582 11.82 -1.66 8.61
N GLU A 583 12.31 -1.04 7.54
CA GLU A 583 12.36 -1.67 6.22
C GLU A 583 13.24 -2.92 6.26
N HIS A 584 14.38 -2.86 6.93
CA HIS A 584 15.24 -4.02 7.13
C HIS A 584 14.52 -5.15 7.88
N ARG A 585 13.83 -4.86 9.00
CA ARG A 585 13.07 -5.88 9.74
C ARG A 585 11.93 -6.46 8.93
N PHE A 586 11.26 -5.66 8.10
CA PHE A 586 10.19 -6.17 7.23
C PHE A 586 10.73 -7.07 6.14
N TRP A 587 11.89 -6.71 5.57
CA TRP A 587 12.60 -7.57 4.65
C TRP A 587 13.00 -8.89 5.32
N GLN A 588 13.65 -8.83 6.49
CA GLN A 588 14.00 -10.03 7.27
C GLN A 588 12.77 -10.89 7.58
N ARG A 589 11.68 -10.31 8.10
CA ARG A 589 10.45 -11.07 8.39
C ARG A 589 9.81 -11.67 7.15
N ALA A 590 9.92 -11.02 5.99
CA ALA A 590 9.44 -11.58 4.74
C ALA A 590 10.28 -12.79 4.35
N CYS A 591 11.61 -12.72 4.50
CA CYS A 591 12.51 -13.85 4.34
C CYS A 591 12.18 -14.99 5.33
N ASP A 592 12.05 -14.69 6.61
CA ASP A 592 11.79 -15.67 7.68
C ASP A 592 10.43 -16.34 7.50
N ARG A 593 9.37 -15.57 7.25
CA ARG A 593 8.04 -16.12 6.98
C ARG A 593 8.07 -17.03 5.75
N ARG A 594 8.78 -16.62 4.71
CA ARG A 594 8.90 -17.42 3.49
C ARG A 594 9.66 -18.71 3.77
N LEU A 595 10.69 -18.68 4.62
CA LEU A 595 11.39 -19.86 5.11
C LEU A 595 10.49 -20.77 5.97
N GLU A 596 9.66 -20.19 6.85
CA GLU A 596 8.69 -20.91 7.68
C GLU A 596 7.55 -21.53 6.86
N GLU A 597 7.01 -20.81 5.87
CA GLU A 597 5.99 -21.32 4.93
C GLU A 597 6.54 -22.50 4.13
N LEU A 598 7.80 -22.42 3.70
CA LEU A 598 8.50 -23.53 3.06
C LEU A 598 8.66 -24.71 4.03
N THR A 599 9.04 -24.47 5.28
CA THR A 599 9.19 -25.51 6.31
C THR A 599 7.84 -26.19 6.63
N GLN A 600 6.76 -25.42 6.76
CA GLN A 600 5.40 -25.93 7.03
C GLN A 600 4.80 -26.70 5.86
N ALA A 601 5.23 -26.43 4.62
CA ALA A 601 4.85 -27.21 3.45
C ALA A 601 5.52 -28.61 3.40
N GLY A 602 6.22 -29.03 4.46
CA GLY A 602 6.90 -30.33 4.56
C GLY A 602 8.25 -30.35 3.84
N LEU A 603 8.79 -29.18 3.50
CA LEU A 603 10.08 -29.03 2.83
C LEU A 603 11.15 -28.77 3.91
N GLU A 604 11.41 -29.78 4.72
CA GLU A 604 12.61 -29.78 5.57
C GLU A 604 13.85 -29.96 4.70
N GLY A 605 14.84 -29.10 4.90
CA GLY A 605 16.18 -29.27 4.32
C GLY A 605 16.41 -28.43 3.07
N GLY A 606 17.24 -27.41 3.22
CA GLY A 606 17.80 -26.68 2.09
C GLY A 606 18.52 -27.64 1.14
N GLN A 607 17.98 -27.77 -0.07
CA GLN A 607 18.68 -28.09 -1.33
C GLN A 607 17.71 -28.37 -2.50
N HIS A 608 16.41 -28.60 -2.26
CA HIS A 608 15.51 -29.11 -3.31
C HIS A 608 14.18 -28.34 -3.50
N VAL A 609 14.23 -27.01 -3.47
CA VAL A 609 13.18 -26.19 -4.10
C VAL A 609 13.86 -25.19 -5.02
N GLU A 610 13.98 -25.53 -6.31
CA GLU A 610 14.74 -24.74 -7.28
C GLU A 610 13.97 -23.53 -7.81
N SER A 611 12.64 -23.49 -7.65
CA SER A 611 11.80 -22.39 -8.13
C SER A 611 10.56 -22.16 -7.24
N TYR A 612 10.07 -20.92 -7.21
CA TYR A 612 8.77 -20.57 -6.63
C TYR A 612 7.94 -19.84 -7.69
N GLY A 613 6.86 -20.48 -8.15
CA GLY A 613 6.17 -20.04 -9.36
C GLY A 613 6.99 -20.40 -10.60
N LYS A 614 7.32 -19.39 -11.42
CA LYS A 614 8.17 -19.57 -12.62
C LYS A 614 9.64 -19.22 -12.37
N GLU A 615 9.94 -18.39 -11.36
CA GLU A 615 11.28 -17.82 -11.13
C GLU A 615 12.12 -18.67 -10.16
N PRO A 616 13.42 -18.87 -10.44
CA PRO A 616 14.34 -19.59 -9.55
C PRO A 616 14.48 -18.94 -8.17
N LEU A 617 14.49 -19.77 -7.13
CA LEU A 617 14.57 -19.30 -5.73
C LEU A 617 15.86 -18.50 -5.46
N ALA A 618 16.95 -18.87 -6.11
CA ALA A 618 18.25 -18.22 -5.92
C ALA A 618 18.25 -16.76 -6.39
N TYR A 619 17.53 -16.44 -7.48
CA TYR A 619 17.35 -15.06 -7.94
C TYR A 619 16.39 -14.26 -7.05
N ILE A 620 15.37 -14.91 -6.49
CA ILE A 620 14.45 -14.26 -5.55
C ILE A 620 15.18 -13.88 -4.25
N LEU A 621 16.04 -14.76 -3.76
CA LEU A 621 16.84 -14.49 -2.56
C LEU A 621 18.03 -13.55 -2.85
N GLY A 622 18.42 -13.43 -4.12
CA GLY A 622 19.62 -12.69 -4.56
C GLY A 622 20.93 -13.39 -4.17
N GLU A 623 20.86 -14.68 -3.86
CA GLU A 623 21.99 -15.41 -3.32
C GLU A 623 21.92 -16.93 -3.55
N LYS A 624 23.09 -17.58 -3.51
CA LYS A 624 23.23 -19.03 -3.62
C LYS A 624 24.38 -19.54 -2.76
N MET A 625 24.15 -20.63 -2.03
CA MET A 625 25.22 -21.40 -1.40
C MET A 625 25.93 -22.26 -2.45
N PHE A 626 27.26 -22.17 -2.49
CA PHE A 626 28.13 -22.97 -3.35
C PHE A 626 29.45 -23.25 -2.64
N TYR A 627 29.86 -24.51 -2.56
CA TYR A 627 31.14 -24.93 -1.96
C TYR A 627 31.43 -24.35 -0.56
N GLY A 628 30.41 -24.29 0.30
CA GLY A 628 30.52 -23.77 1.68
C GLY A 628 30.48 -22.24 1.80
N HIS A 629 30.42 -21.51 0.69
CA HIS A 629 30.35 -20.05 0.66
C HIS A 629 28.99 -19.55 0.14
N ARG A 630 28.65 -18.32 0.51
CA ARG A 630 27.40 -17.65 0.11
C ARG A 630 27.72 -16.59 -0.95
N PHE A 631 27.28 -16.83 -2.18
CA PHE A 631 27.47 -15.93 -3.31
C PHE A 631 26.22 -15.09 -3.54
N GLU A 632 26.38 -13.78 -3.66
CA GLU A 632 25.39 -12.87 -4.21
C GLU A 632 25.25 -13.12 -5.72
N ILE A 633 24.01 -13.23 -6.19
CA ILE A 633 23.69 -13.52 -7.59
C ILE A 633 22.45 -12.74 -8.02
N ASP A 634 22.31 -12.55 -9.33
CA ASP A 634 21.06 -12.12 -9.97
C ASP A 634 20.98 -12.68 -11.41
N LYS A 635 19.97 -12.22 -12.17
CA LYS A 635 19.68 -12.67 -13.54
C LYS A 635 20.77 -12.37 -14.56
N THR A 636 21.83 -11.65 -14.20
CA THR A 636 22.97 -11.35 -15.09
C THR A 636 23.99 -12.49 -15.17
N CYS A 637 23.87 -13.51 -14.30
CA CYS A 637 24.80 -14.63 -14.21
C CYS A 637 24.08 -15.97 -14.01
N LEU A 638 24.75 -17.08 -14.36
CA LEU A 638 24.23 -18.44 -14.15
C LEU A 638 24.12 -18.75 -12.64
N ILE A 639 23.04 -19.41 -12.22
CA ILE A 639 22.92 -19.89 -10.84
C ILE A 639 23.96 -21.01 -10.60
N PRO A 640 24.86 -20.88 -9.61
CA PRO A 640 25.82 -21.93 -9.29
C PRO A 640 25.14 -23.28 -9.04
N ARG A 641 25.52 -24.30 -9.82
CA ARG A 641 24.93 -25.64 -9.75
C ARG A 641 25.68 -26.54 -8.77
N PRO A 642 25.02 -27.39 -7.98
CA PRO A 642 25.70 -28.36 -7.13
C PRO A 642 26.62 -29.32 -7.89
N SER A 643 26.30 -29.64 -9.15
CA SER A 643 27.17 -30.46 -10.01
C SER A 643 28.53 -29.80 -10.29
N THR A 644 28.55 -28.47 -10.39
CA THR A 644 29.74 -27.65 -10.64
C THR A 644 30.70 -27.65 -9.46
N GLU A 645 30.28 -28.05 -8.24
CA GLU A 645 31.22 -28.27 -7.12
C GLU A 645 32.28 -29.34 -7.46
N THR A 646 31.94 -30.30 -8.33
CA THR A 646 32.88 -31.33 -8.81
C THR A 646 34.09 -30.72 -9.52
N LEU A 647 33.92 -29.56 -10.18
CA LEU A 647 35.03 -28.84 -10.81
C LEU A 647 35.98 -28.24 -9.79
N VAL A 648 35.45 -27.71 -8.68
CA VAL A 648 36.27 -27.17 -7.58
C VAL A 648 37.09 -28.32 -6.97
N ASP A 649 36.47 -29.47 -6.71
CA ASP A 649 37.17 -30.64 -6.19
C ASP A 649 38.27 -31.13 -7.17
N ALA A 650 37.99 -31.14 -8.48
CA ALA A 650 38.95 -31.49 -9.51
C ALA A 650 40.12 -30.51 -9.56
N ALA A 651 39.83 -29.21 -9.57
CA ALA A 651 40.81 -28.13 -9.56
C ALA A 651 41.73 -28.22 -8.33
N LEU A 652 41.17 -28.39 -7.13
CA LEU A 652 41.94 -28.48 -5.89
C LEU A 652 42.83 -29.73 -5.83
N ALA A 653 42.40 -30.85 -6.43
CA ALA A 653 43.20 -32.06 -6.46
C ALA A 653 44.40 -31.99 -7.41
N VAL A 654 44.34 -31.10 -8.42
CA VAL A 654 45.35 -31.03 -9.46
C VAL A 654 46.19 -29.77 -9.44
N ALA A 655 45.78 -28.75 -8.69
CA ALA A 655 46.46 -27.48 -8.60
C ALA A 655 47.79 -27.58 -7.83
N PRO A 656 48.90 -27.10 -8.42
CA PRO A 656 49.99 -26.50 -7.68
C PRO A 656 50.05 -24.99 -7.97
N ARG A 657 49.67 -24.19 -6.97
CA ARG A 657 50.24 -22.88 -6.59
C ARG A 657 50.77 -21.97 -7.74
N GLN A 658 49.93 -21.08 -8.27
CA GLN A 658 50.17 -19.62 -8.30
C GLN A 658 49.16 -18.87 -9.20
N ARG A 659 48.82 -19.33 -10.41
CA ARG A 659 47.95 -18.56 -11.33
C ARG A 659 46.81 -19.38 -11.93
N ILE A 660 45.58 -19.00 -11.61
CA ILE A 660 44.34 -19.67 -12.03
C ILE A 660 43.57 -18.76 -12.98
N LEU A 661 43.04 -19.32 -14.08
CA LEU A 661 42.16 -18.62 -15.02
C LEU A 661 40.79 -19.30 -15.04
N ASP A 662 39.74 -18.52 -14.75
CA ASP A 662 38.35 -18.94 -14.81
C ASP A 662 37.68 -18.27 -16.02
N LEU A 663 37.36 -19.06 -17.05
CA LEU A 663 36.76 -18.58 -18.29
C LEU A 663 35.24 -18.72 -18.22
N GLY A 664 34.53 -17.60 -18.33
CA GLY A 664 33.09 -17.54 -18.06
C GLY A 664 32.81 -17.56 -16.56
N THR A 665 33.47 -16.68 -15.80
CA THR A 665 33.49 -16.74 -14.32
C THR A 665 32.13 -16.50 -13.67
N GLY A 666 31.18 -15.87 -14.38
CA GLY A 666 29.85 -15.59 -13.87
C GLY A 666 29.90 -14.77 -12.58
N CYS A 667 29.25 -15.25 -11.51
CA CYS A 667 29.30 -14.63 -10.18
C CYS A 667 30.60 -14.90 -9.40
N GLY A 668 31.61 -15.49 -10.04
CA GLY A 668 32.92 -15.83 -9.46
C GLY A 668 32.94 -17.13 -8.67
N ASN A 669 31.92 -17.98 -8.76
CA ASN A 669 31.75 -19.12 -7.85
C ASN A 669 32.86 -20.17 -7.95
N LEU A 670 33.39 -20.43 -9.14
CA LEU A 670 34.52 -21.35 -9.32
C LEU A 670 35.83 -20.74 -8.80
N LEU A 671 36.25 -19.62 -9.38
CA LEU A 671 37.50 -18.96 -9.02
C LEU A 671 37.62 -18.67 -7.53
N LEU A 672 36.61 -18.03 -6.94
CA LEU A 672 36.66 -17.59 -5.54
C LEU A 672 36.64 -18.79 -4.58
N SER A 673 35.90 -19.85 -4.90
CA SER A 673 35.91 -21.07 -4.08
C SER A 673 37.27 -21.76 -4.11
N ILE A 674 37.93 -21.80 -5.28
CA ILE A 674 39.29 -22.37 -5.39
C ILE A 674 40.29 -21.49 -4.63
N LEU A 675 40.24 -20.17 -4.79
CA LEU A 675 41.12 -19.23 -4.10
C LEU A 675 40.95 -19.29 -2.58
N ALA A 676 39.72 -19.42 -2.07
CA ALA A 676 39.47 -19.59 -0.65
C ALA A 676 40.20 -20.81 -0.05
N HIS A 677 40.44 -21.85 -0.86
CA HIS A 677 41.14 -23.08 -0.46
C HIS A 677 42.61 -23.13 -0.90
N THR A 678 43.12 -22.11 -1.60
CA THR A 678 44.49 -22.03 -2.10
C THR A 678 45.16 -20.70 -1.73
N PRO A 679 45.67 -20.55 -0.50
CA PRO A 679 46.15 -19.27 0.03
C PRO A 679 47.21 -18.55 -0.83
N ASP A 680 48.06 -19.31 -1.51
CA ASP A 680 49.20 -18.80 -2.30
C ASP A 680 48.86 -18.54 -3.78
N ALA A 681 47.59 -18.70 -4.19
CA ALA A 681 47.18 -18.54 -5.57
C ALA A 681 46.56 -17.16 -5.84
N GLN A 682 46.84 -16.65 -7.03
CA GLN A 682 46.16 -15.54 -7.69
C GLN A 682 45.28 -16.06 -8.81
N GLY A 683 44.19 -15.36 -9.08
CA GLY A 683 43.16 -15.77 -9.99
C GLY A 683 42.68 -14.65 -10.89
N TRP A 684 42.40 -14.98 -12.14
CA TRP A 684 41.76 -14.10 -13.11
C TRP A 684 40.44 -14.72 -13.56
N GLY A 685 39.35 -13.99 -13.37
CA GLY A 685 38.02 -14.36 -13.88
C GLY A 685 37.68 -13.51 -15.09
N VAL A 686 37.34 -14.15 -16.19
CA VAL A 686 36.97 -13.46 -17.44
C VAL A 686 35.51 -13.74 -17.72
N ASP A 687 34.75 -12.69 -18.03
CA ASP A 687 33.36 -12.82 -18.48
C ASP A 687 33.02 -11.72 -19.49
N ILE A 688 32.04 -12.00 -20.36
CA ILE A 688 31.52 -11.04 -21.33
C ILE A 688 30.47 -10.10 -20.71
N SER A 689 29.83 -10.53 -19.61
CA SER A 689 28.77 -9.80 -18.93
C SER A 689 29.32 -8.89 -17.82
N SER A 690 29.15 -7.58 -17.96
CA SER A 690 29.52 -6.63 -16.89
C SER A 690 28.75 -6.86 -15.60
N GLY A 691 27.44 -7.19 -15.71
CA GLY A 691 26.60 -7.48 -14.55
C GLY A 691 27.07 -8.72 -13.77
N ALA A 692 27.55 -9.75 -14.48
CA ALA A 692 28.13 -10.93 -13.83
C ALA A 692 29.40 -10.57 -13.03
N LEU A 693 30.27 -9.73 -13.61
CA LEU A 693 31.50 -9.27 -12.95
C LEU A 693 31.23 -8.34 -11.76
N ASP A 694 30.14 -7.56 -11.78
CA ASP A 694 29.72 -6.79 -10.61
C ASP A 694 29.40 -7.72 -9.42
N LYS A 695 28.71 -8.84 -9.68
CA LYS A 695 28.46 -9.88 -8.68
C LYS A 695 29.73 -10.59 -8.24
N ALA A 696 30.60 -10.94 -9.18
CA ALA A 696 31.89 -11.55 -8.86
C ALA A 696 32.76 -10.64 -7.97
N THR A 697 32.76 -9.34 -8.24
CA THR A 697 33.47 -8.32 -7.45
C THR A 697 32.91 -8.21 -6.04
N ALA A 698 31.58 -8.11 -5.90
CA ALA A 698 30.92 -8.09 -4.59
C ALA A 698 31.21 -9.38 -3.78
N ASN A 699 31.21 -10.54 -4.44
CA ASN A 699 31.53 -11.82 -3.81
C ASN A 699 32.99 -11.94 -3.39
N ARG A 700 33.92 -11.42 -4.20
CA ARG A 700 35.34 -11.34 -3.86
C ARG A 700 35.56 -10.55 -2.59
N ASP A 701 34.96 -9.36 -2.52
CA ASP A 701 35.12 -8.46 -1.38
C ASP A 701 34.51 -9.07 -0.11
N ARG A 702 33.39 -9.80 -0.25
CA ARG A 702 32.78 -10.55 0.85
C ARG A 702 33.64 -11.70 1.38
N LEU A 703 34.49 -12.29 0.54
CA LEU A 703 35.38 -13.40 0.90
C LEU A 703 36.79 -12.94 1.26
N ASP A 704 37.03 -11.63 1.36
CA ASP A 704 38.34 -11.02 1.65
C ASP A 704 39.43 -11.44 0.64
N LEU A 705 39.08 -11.53 -0.65
CA LEU A 705 39.97 -11.97 -1.74
C LEU A 705 40.39 -10.83 -2.69
N THR A 706 40.24 -9.57 -2.28
CA THR A 706 40.45 -8.37 -3.13
C THR A 706 41.84 -8.32 -3.78
N ASP A 707 42.89 -8.74 -3.07
CA ASP A 707 44.28 -8.71 -3.57
C ASP A 707 44.65 -9.91 -4.45
N ARG A 708 43.73 -10.87 -4.62
CA ARG A 708 44.02 -12.18 -5.21
C ARG A 708 43.12 -12.58 -6.37
N ALA A 709 41.91 -12.03 -6.45
CA ALA A 709 40.99 -12.27 -7.57
C ALA A 709 40.81 -11.01 -8.40
N HIS A 710 41.18 -11.10 -9.67
CA HIS A 710 41.06 -10.02 -10.64
C HIS A 710 40.02 -10.39 -11.69
N PHE A 711 39.17 -9.43 -12.08
CA PHE A 711 38.09 -9.66 -13.03
C PHE A 711 38.29 -8.83 -14.29
N VAL A 712 38.11 -9.44 -15.46
CA VAL A 712 38.34 -8.81 -16.77
C VAL A 712 37.09 -8.95 -17.63
N LEU A 713 36.53 -7.81 -18.05
CA LEU A 713 35.40 -7.75 -18.98
C LEU A 713 35.89 -7.93 -20.42
N LYS A 714 35.69 -9.12 -20.99
CA LYS A 714 36.16 -9.43 -22.34
C LYS A 714 35.41 -10.62 -22.93
N ASP A 715 35.21 -10.60 -24.24
CA ASP A 715 34.91 -11.82 -24.99
C ASP A 715 36.15 -12.74 -24.96
N MET A 716 35.97 -13.98 -24.49
CA MET A 716 37.05 -14.97 -24.40
C MET A 716 37.74 -15.24 -25.74
N ALA A 717 37.04 -15.09 -26.88
CA ALA A 717 37.64 -15.26 -28.20
C ALA A 717 38.62 -14.13 -28.57
N LEU A 718 38.50 -12.96 -27.92
CA LEU A 718 39.33 -11.77 -28.12
C LEU A 718 40.34 -11.53 -26.99
N LEU A 719 40.39 -12.42 -26.00
CA LEU A 719 41.28 -12.32 -24.86
C LEU A 719 42.74 -12.51 -25.31
N THR A 720 43.65 -11.68 -24.80
CA THR A 720 45.10 -11.80 -25.02
C THR A 720 45.85 -12.04 -23.71
N LEU A 721 47.14 -12.43 -23.77
CA LEU A 721 47.96 -12.59 -22.56
C LEU A 721 48.22 -11.25 -21.86
N ASP A 722 48.27 -10.16 -22.61
CA ASP A 722 48.41 -8.79 -22.09
C ASP A 722 47.26 -8.45 -21.12
N ASP A 723 46.03 -8.90 -21.41
CA ASP A 723 44.86 -8.73 -20.55
C ASP A 723 45.02 -9.47 -19.20
N LEU A 724 45.93 -10.45 -19.12
CA LEU A 724 46.25 -11.25 -17.94
C LEU A 724 47.64 -10.94 -17.36
N GLY A 725 48.34 -9.93 -17.86
CA GLY A 725 49.68 -9.54 -17.38
C GLY A 725 50.84 -10.42 -17.88
N ASP A 726 50.78 -10.87 -19.14
CA ASP A 726 51.88 -11.47 -19.93
C ASP A 726 52.54 -12.74 -19.38
N CYS A 727 51.85 -13.50 -18.53
CA CYS A 727 52.35 -14.75 -17.99
C CYS A 727 51.41 -15.93 -18.29
N PRO A 728 51.94 -17.10 -18.65
CA PRO A 728 51.16 -18.33 -18.75
C PRO A 728 50.46 -18.68 -17.43
N VAL A 729 49.31 -19.35 -17.52
CA VAL A 729 48.51 -19.78 -16.37
C VAL A 729 48.76 -21.26 -16.06
N ASP A 730 48.74 -21.61 -14.77
CA ASP A 730 49.00 -22.98 -14.31
C ASP A 730 47.75 -23.86 -14.39
N LEU A 731 46.59 -23.25 -14.23
CA LEU A 731 45.30 -23.92 -14.22
C LEU A 731 44.26 -23.09 -14.97
N ILE A 732 43.59 -23.72 -15.95
CA ILE A 732 42.38 -23.18 -16.56
C ILE A 732 41.19 -23.97 -16.04
N VAL A 733 40.21 -23.27 -15.47
CA VAL A 733 38.91 -23.83 -15.10
C VAL A 733 37.83 -23.19 -15.96
N CYS A 734 36.84 -23.98 -16.38
CA CYS A 734 35.73 -23.46 -17.16
C CYS A 734 34.49 -24.35 -17.02
N ASN A 735 33.36 -23.71 -16.74
CA ASN A 735 32.03 -24.28 -16.95
C ASN A 735 31.41 -23.60 -18.18
N PRO A 736 31.69 -24.07 -19.41
CA PRO A 736 31.23 -23.41 -20.61
C PRO A 736 29.73 -23.65 -20.83
N PRO A 737 29.03 -22.77 -21.55
CA PRO A 737 27.71 -23.09 -22.10
C PRO A 737 27.81 -24.37 -22.95
N TYR A 738 26.86 -25.28 -22.80
CA TYR A 738 26.90 -26.59 -23.50
C TYR A 738 25.54 -27.05 -24.02
N LEU A 739 24.47 -26.26 -23.86
CA LEU A 739 23.18 -26.59 -24.45
C LEU A 739 23.17 -26.23 -25.94
N ALA A 740 22.65 -27.12 -26.78
CA ALA A 740 22.41 -26.81 -28.18
C ALA A 740 21.37 -25.68 -28.31
N THR A 741 21.60 -24.74 -29.21
CA THR A 741 20.67 -23.63 -29.47
C THR A 741 19.37 -24.21 -30.05
N PRO A 742 18.22 -24.08 -29.36
CA PRO A 742 16.97 -24.65 -29.83
C PRO A 742 16.48 -23.93 -31.10
N SER A 743 15.94 -24.67 -32.07
CA SER A 743 15.23 -24.08 -33.22
C SER A 743 14.03 -23.22 -32.77
N ASP A 744 13.57 -22.28 -33.59
CA ASP A 744 12.42 -21.40 -33.22
C ASP A 744 11.15 -22.18 -32.84
N GLN A 745 10.93 -23.37 -33.43
CA GLN A 745 9.84 -24.28 -33.04
C GLN A 745 10.08 -24.99 -31.69
N GLN A 746 11.34 -25.28 -31.35
CA GLN A 746 11.71 -25.89 -30.07
C GLN A 746 11.74 -24.86 -28.92
N ARG A 747 12.05 -23.59 -29.18
CA ARG A 747 11.99 -22.51 -28.18
C ARG A 747 10.62 -22.41 -27.48
N ALA A 748 9.54 -22.67 -28.21
CA ALA A 748 8.17 -22.71 -27.67
C ALA A 748 7.88 -23.96 -26.80
N ALA A 749 8.61 -25.06 -27.01
CA ALA A 749 8.48 -26.30 -26.25
C ALA A 749 9.45 -26.38 -25.05
N THR A 750 10.67 -25.87 -25.18
CA THR A 750 11.69 -25.79 -24.11
C THR A 750 11.33 -24.74 -23.05
N GLN A 751 10.38 -23.83 -23.34
CA GLN A 751 9.70 -22.98 -22.36
C GLN A 751 8.94 -23.77 -21.26
N GLN A 752 8.84 -25.10 -21.35
CA GLN A 752 8.33 -25.95 -20.26
C GLN A 752 9.30 -26.10 -19.08
N ASP A 753 10.62 -25.92 -19.25
CA ASP A 753 11.56 -25.80 -18.12
C ASP A 753 11.69 -24.33 -17.71
N LEU A 754 10.67 -23.87 -16.99
CA LEU A 754 10.47 -22.47 -16.61
C LEU A 754 11.67 -21.84 -15.89
N ALA A 755 12.52 -22.62 -15.22
CA ALA A 755 13.71 -22.13 -14.52
C ALA A 755 14.83 -21.65 -15.46
N LEU A 756 15.05 -22.33 -16.59
CA LEU A 756 16.08 -21.96 -17.58
C LEU A 756 15.73 -20.67 -18.33
N ALA A 757 14.45 -20.30 -18.38
CA ALA A 757 13.99 -19.07 -19.03
C ALA A 757 14.43 -17.79 -18.31
N PHE A 758 14.89 -17.88 -17.05
CA PHE A 758 15.35 -16.72 -16.27
C PHE A 758 16.87 -16.57 -16.27
N GLU A 759 17.61 -17.56 -16.77
CA GLU A 759 19.07 -17.50 -16.82
C GLU A 759 19.52 -16.91 -18.16
N PRO A 760 20.65 -16.18 -18.18
CA PRO A 760 21.12 -15.51 -19.39
C PRO A 760 21.42 -16.54 -20.48
N SER A 761 20.89 -16.30 -21.69
CA SER A 761 21.03 -17.24 -22.81
C SER A 761 22.49 -17.49 -23.18
N GLU A 762 23.34 -16.48 -23.02
CA GLU A 762 24.78 -16.53 -23.28
C GLU A 762 25.50 -17.51 -22.35
N ALA A 763 24.98 -17.75 -21.14
CA ALA A 763 25.53 -18.71 -20.19
C ALA A 763 25.01 -20.15 -20.38
N LEU A 764 23.98 -20.34 -21.22
CA LEU A 764 23.32 -21.63 -21.41
C LEU A 764 23.68 -22.30 -22.74
N TYR A 765 23.67 -21.56 -23.84
CA TYR A 765 23.68 -22.12 -25.19
C TYR A 765 25.04 -21.98 -25.90
N ALA A 766 25.41 -23.00 -26.70
CA ALA A 766 26.69 -23.08 -27.41
C ALA A 766 26.54 -23.67 -28.83
N GLY A 767 26.19 -22.82 -29.81
CA GLY A 767 26.03 -23.24 -31.20
C GLY A 767 24.95 -24.31 -31.39
N ASP A 768 24.99 -25.03 -32.51
CA ASP A 768 23.93 -25.99 -32.88
C ASP A 768 24.07 -27.35 -32.17
N ASP A 769 25.28 -27.74 -31.74
CA ASP A 769 25.57 -29.06 -31.19
C ASP A 769 26.09 -29.05 -29.74
N GLY A 770 26.17 -27.87 -29.12
CA GLY A 770 26.66 -27.68 -27.75
C GLY A 770 28.19 -27.74 -27.60
N LEU A 771 28.95 -27.93 -28.69
CA LEU A 771 30.39 -28.21 -28.62
C LEU A 771 31.30 -27.04 -29.02
N ALA A 772 30.74 -25.95 -29.56
CA ALA A 772 31.51 -24.82 -30.11
C ALA A 772 32.56 -24.28 -29.12
N TRP A 773 32.20 -24.12 -27.84
CA TRP A 773 33.11 -23.61 -26.83
C TRP A 773 34.25 -24.58 -26.47
N TYR A 774 34.04 -25.89 -26.56
CA TYR A 774 35.11 -26.86 -26.30
C TYR A 774 36.20 -26.85 -27.38
N VAL A 775 35.85 -26.46 -28.62
CA VAL A 775 36.82 -26.23 -29.70
C VAL A 775 37.62 -24.95 -29.44
N ALA A 776 36.94 -23.85 -29.12
CA ALA A 776 37.60 -22.58 -28.80
C ALA A 776 38.54 -22.72 -27.58
N LEU A 777 38.09 -23.40 -26.51
CA LEU A 777 38.87 -23.64 -25.31
C LEU A 777 40.14 -24.47 -25.58
N ASN A 778 40.09 -25.43 -26.51
CA ASN A 778 41.26 -26.20 -26.91
C ASN A 778 42.35 -25.29 -27.52
N ASP A 779 41.94 -24.38 -28.41
CA ASP A 779 42.84 -23.42 -29.06
C ASP A 779 43.40 -22.37 -28.09
N LEU A 780 42.61 -21.97 -27.08
CA LEU A 780 43.03 -21.03 -26.04
C LEU A 780 44.00 -21.69 -25.04
N ALA A 781 43.66 -22.87 -24.56
CA ALA A 781 44.49 -23.63 -23.63
C ALA A 781 45.87 -23.95 -24.25
N ALA A 782 45.93 -24.24 -25.55
CA ALA A 782 47.20 -24.48 -26.24
C ALA A 782 48.13 -23.26 -26.27
N ARG A 783 47.56 -22.04 -26.19
CA ARG A 783 48.30 -20.78 -26.24
C ARG A 783 48.76 -20.28 -24.86
N TRP A 784 47.98 -20.50 -23.81
CA TRP A 784 48.17 -19.80 -22.53
C TRP A 784 48.57 -20.68 -21.36
N LEU A 785 48.43 -22.00 -21.50
CA LEU A 785 48.74 -22.91 -20.40
C LEU A 785 50.25 -23.11 -20.27
N ALA A 786 50.76 -22.98 -19.04
CA ALA A 786 52.16 -23.22 -18.71
C ALA A 786 52.58 -24.68 -19.02
N PRO A 787 53.89 -24.98 -19.18
CA PRO A 787 54.37 -26.35 -19.23
C PRO A 787 53.93 -27.13 -17.97
N ARG A 788 53.22 -28.26 -18.15
CA ARG A 788 52.56 -29.05 -17.08
C ARG A 788 51.35 -28.40 -16.42
N GLY A 789 50.86 -27.28 -16.94
CA GLY A 789 49.58 -26.74 -16.52
C GLY A 789 48.45 -27.69 -16.90
N LYS A 790 47.30 -27.53 -16.24
CA LYS A 790 46.14 -28.40 -16.42
C LYS A 790 44.90 -27.61 -16.80
N VAL A 791 43.99 -28.29 -17.49
CA VAL A 791 42.67 -27.76 -17.82
C VAL A 791 41.62 -28.62 -17.14
N VAL A 792 40.65 -27.98 -16.49
CA VAL A 792 39.53 -28.64 -15.81
C VAL A 792 38.23 -28.09 -16.38
N LEU A 793 37.48 -28.94 -17.08
CA LEU A 793 36.26 -28.55 -17.79
C LEU A 793 35.03 -29.20 -17.17
N GLU A 794 33.93 -28.45 -17.11
CA GLU A 794 32.61 -29.05 -16.96
C GLU A 794 32.16 -29.64 -18.28
N CYS A 795 31.53 -30.81 -18.23
CA CYS A 795 31.00 -31.53 -19.37
C CYS A 795 29.50 -31.76 -19.18
N GLY A 796 28.71 -31.44 -20.20
CA GLY A 796 27.30 -31.81 -20.25
C GLY A 796 27.11 -33.33 -20.25
N LYS A 797 25.97 -33.79 -19.74
CA LYS A 797 25.63 -35.22 -19.64
C LYS A 797 25.74 -35.91 -21.01
N GLY A 798 26.59 -36.93 -21.10
CA GLY A 798 26.80 -37.72 -22.33
C GLY A 798 27.69 -37.07 -23.39
N MET A 799 28.30 -35.91 -23.10
CA MET A 799 29.16 -35.20 -24.06
C MET A 799 30.65 -35.56 -23.93
N ILE A 800 31.06 -36.18 -22.82
CA ILE A 800 32.47 -36.33 -22.47
C ILE A 800 33.28 -37.09 -23.52
N ASP A 801 32.74 -38.13 -24.13
CA ASP A 801 33.45 -38.90 -25.16
C ASP A 801 33.66 -38.08 -26.44
N ARG A 802 32.69 -37.23 -26.81
CA ARG A 802 32.83 -36.29 -27.94
C ARG A 802 33.87 -35.21 -27.61
N ILE A 803 33.89 -34.71 -26.38
CA ILE A 803 34.87 -33.71 -25.92
C ILE A 803 36.28 -34.32 -25.91
N LYS A 804 36.44 -35.58 -25.47
CA LYS A 804 37.72 -36.30 -25.53
C LYS A 804 38.26 -36.37 -26.96
N VAL A 805 37.40 -36.58 -27.97
CA VAL A 805 37.82 -36.59 -29.38
C VAL A 805 38.32 -35.22 -29.84
N ILE A 806 37.69 -34.12 -29.41
CA ILE A 806 38.13 -32.75 -29.73
C ILE A 806 39.53 -32.47 -29.17
N TRP A 807 39.80 -32.92 -27.95
CA TRP A 807 41.04 -32.62 -27.22
C TRP A 807 42.18 -33.63 -27.46
N ALA A 808 41.88 -34.85 -27.88
CA ALA A 808 42.86 -35.93 -28.11
C ALA A 808 44.10 -35.57 -28.96
N PRO A 809 44.04 -34.68 -29.99
CA PRO A 809 45.22 -34.39 -30.81
C PRO A 809 46.42 -33.79 -30.05
N HIS A 810 46.17 -33.06 -28.96
CA HIS A 810 47.22 -32.31 -28.24
C HIS A 810 47.18 -32.50 -26.72
N TRP A 811 46.21 -33.27 -26.21
CA TRP A 811 45.95 -33.40 -24.78
C TRP A 811 45.71 -34.84 -24.36
N VAL A 812 46.17 -35.17 -23.15
CA VAL A 812 45.94 -36.44 -22.48
C VAL A 812 44.92 -36.23 -21.38
N VAL A 813 43.95 -37.14 -21.30
CA VAL A 813 42.99 -37.19 -20.20
C VAL A 813 43.69 -37.74 -18.96
N VAL A 814 43.87 -36.88 -17.96
CA VAL A 814 44.46 -37.24 -16.67
C VAL A 814 43.42 -37.91 -15.79
N GLU A 815 42.22 -37.35 -15.75
CA GLU A 815 41.15 -37.81 -14.87
C GLU A 815 39.77 -37.47 -15.45
N THR A 816 38.79 -38.33 -15.17
CA THR A 816 37.37 -38.04 -15.38
C THR A 816 36.66 -38.20 -14.04
N ARG A 817 35.96 -37.17 -13.58
CA ARG A 817 35.21 -37.21 -12.32
C ARG A 817 33.72 -37.19 -12.55
N LYS A 818 33.04 -37.97 -11.71
CA LYS A 818 31.60 -38.02 -11.65
C LYS A 818 31.06 -37.05 -10.61
N ASP A 819 29.93 -36.43 -10.90
CA ASP A 819 29.21 -35.64 -9.90
C ASP A 819 28.56 -36.53 -8.84
N LYS A 820 27.97 -35.90 -7.80
CA LYS A 820 27.25 -36.59 -6.72
C LYS A 820 26.09 -37.46 -7.20
N GLN A 821 25.62 -37.28 -8.44
CA GLN A 821 24.56 -38.07 -9.08
C GLN A 821 25.10 -39.23 -9.93
N GLY A 822 26.42 -39.36 -10.06
CA GLY A 822 27.08 -40.44 -10.79
C GLY A 822 27.30 -40.17 -12.28
N TRP A 823 27.05 -38.96 -12.77
CA TRP A 823 27.30 -38.58 -14.16
C TRP A 823 28.72 -38.06 -14.35
N ASP A 824 29.39 -38.45 -15.44
CA ASP A 824 30.67 -37.86 -15.82
C ASP A 824 30.48 -36.35 -16.05
N ARG A 825 31.08 -35.53 -15.18
CA ARG A 825 30.83 -34.09 -15.10
C ARG A 825 32.08 -33.26 -15.29
N SER A 826 33.24 -33.75 -14.86
CA SER A 826 34.50 -33.01 -14.95
C SER A 826 35.55 -33.80 -15.71
N LEU A 827 36.24 -33.13 -16.62
CA LEU A 827 37.35 -33.67 -17.40
C LEU A 827 38.62 -32.89 -17.09
N VAL A 828 39.65 -33.60 -16.63
CA VAL A 828 40.98 -33.05 -16.35
C VAL A 828 41.93 -33.43 -17.48
N LEU A 829 42.54 -32.42 -18.08
CA LEU A 829 43.41 -32.55 -19.24
C LEU A 829 44.80 -31.97 -18.94
N GLU A 830 45.82 -32.61 -19.49
CA GLU A 830 47.20 -32.15 -19.48
C GLU A 830 47.75 -32.25 -20.90
N ARG A 831 48.68 -31.36 -21.26
CA ARG A 831 49.27 -31.33 -22.60
C ARG A 831 50.03 -32.64 -22.87
N ALA A 832 49.79 -33.25 -24.02
CA ALA A 832 50.58 -34.41 -24.45
C ALA A 832 52.04 -33.97 -24.64
N VAL A 833 52.96 -34.67 -23.95
CA VAL A 833 54.41 -34.40 -23.99
C VAL A 833 55.01 -34.82 -25.32
#